data_AF-A0A354D2M0-F1
#
_entry.id   AF-A0A354D2M0-F1
#
_cell.length_a   1.000
_cell.length_b   1.000
_cell.length_c   1.000
_cell.angle_alpha   90.00
_cell.angle_beta   90.00
_cell.angle_gamma   90.00
#
_symmetry.space_group_name_H-M   'P 1'
#
loop_
_entity.id
_entity.type
_entity.pdbx_description
1 polymer ?
#
loop_
_entity_poly.entity_id
_entity_poly.type
_entity_poly.pdbx_seq_one_letter_code
_entity_poly.pdbx_strand_id
1 'polypeptide(L)'
;MCENGFSQKIKKLQVLKKMLQFNEKVDIKGEDNIIQYRVTAKVKVSEDKKLNSGNEQGNKKISKKGTIIAASVVGALVVIYLAGSIFFQSHYLPRTVINGISCTGKNADGVKDAITSEVKNYKLTIQERGKKSETITGKDVSISVEFDDTLQKILKKQNGFKWVVTLFSPEVYESKSIVSYDENALKQQMNQLSCMNKDKMKPPVDATLKEDKKDGYVIVKEDLGTTVDEEVFWKKLQDSVLNLQSELSMDKEKCYVAPKVKENSKTLKKTLAKMKSLKDVKITYTFGDKQEVLDGTEICKWMKFEEGKAVVDDEQALAYVKSLGSKYNTVYKPKTLKTSWGSTVTISNGSYGWKIGNDKELEQLKKDIDAGKDVTRDPVYAQTANSHGENDYGDTYVEINLTAQHLYFYKNGNLVVDSDFVSGNISKGNGTPVGAYPVTYTERNATLKGENYSSDVSFWMPYCGNVGMHDASWRKTFGGNIYKRNGSHGCVNLPYAAAKAIFENIAAGYPVLVYELPGTESPKAIAMDQGASVVDAINGIGEVSLGSEGAITNARNAYNGLSEEAKSYVSNYSTLEAAEAAYAGLVSQEAENQANNEAQGQANGVIDLIGQIGKVTTGSGDAIKRARDAYNALSDRAKAMVSNYDTLTAAEEEFKSLSES
;
A
#
# COMPACT_ATOMS: atom_id res chain seq x y z
N MET A 1 -74.02 -2.66 -43.77
CA MET A 1 -73.18 -3.83 -43.42
C MET A 1 -71.93 -3.84 -44.31
N CYS A 2 -71.10 -2.82 -44.16
CA CYS A 2 -69.77 -2.70 -44.73
C CYS A 2 -68.87 -2.56 -43.51
N GLU A 3 -68.07 -3.58 -43.15
CA GLU A 3 -66.86 -3.38 -42.31
C GLU A 3 -66.09 -4.67 -41.97
N ASN A 4 -66.70 -5.87 -41.97
CA ASN A 4 -65.98 -7.07 -41.47
C ASN A 4 -65.14 -7.87 -42.49
N GLY A 5 -65.16 -7.52 -43.79
CA GLY A 5 -64.40 -8.24 -44.83
C GLY A 5 -62.99 -7.69 -45.12
N PHE A 6 -62.75 -6.40 -44.82
CA PHE A 6 -61.49 -5.72 -45.18
C PHE A 6 -60.41 -5.88 -44.09
N SER A 7 -60.83 -5.98 -42.82
CA SER A 7 -59.94 -6.13 -41.65
C SER A 7 -59.23 -7.49 -41.59
N GLN A 8 -59.85 -8.58 -42.10
CA GLN A 8 -59.19 -9.89 -42.17
C GLN A 8 -58.14 -10.00 -43.30
N LYS A 9 -58.29 -9.27 -44.41
CA LYS A 9 -57.30 -9.26 -45.51
C LYS A 9 -56.06 -8.43 -45.16
N ILE A 10 -56.21 -7.35 -44.38
CA ILE A 10 -55.09 -6.52 -43.91
C ILE A 10 -54.29 -7.24 -42.81
N LYS A 11 -54.95 -7.96 -41.89
CA LYS A 11 -54.26 -8.82 -40.90
C LYS A 11 -53.50 -9.99 -41.55
N LYS A 12 -54.03 -10.60 -42.61
CA LYS A 12 -53.31 -11.65 -43.37
C LYS A 12 -52.11 -11.11 -44.16
N LEU A 13 -52.16 -9.88 -44.66
CA LEU A 13 -51.01 -9.22 -45.31
C LEU A 13 -49.89 -8.84 -44.30
N GLN A 14 -50.26 -8.44 -43.08
CA GLN A 14 -49.28 -8.13 -42.01
C GLN A 14 -48.62 -9.39 -41.41
N VAL A 15 -49.32 -10.53 -41.36
CA VAL A 15 -48.72 -11.82 -40.96
C VAL A 15 -47.77 -12.36 -42.04
N LEU A 16 -48.09 -12.15 -43.33
CA LEU A 16 -47.21 -12.54 -44.44
C LEU A 16 -45.91 -11.71 -44.49
N LYS A 17 -45.96 -10.43 -44.11
CA LYS A 17 -44.76 -9.57 -43.95
C LYS A 17 -43.87 -9.98 -42.76
N LYS A 18 -44.40 -10.71 -41.77
CA LYS A 18 -43.69 -11.10 -40.53
C LYS A 18 -42.98 -12.46 -40.61
N MET A 19 -43.21 -13.26 -41.65
CA MET A 19 -42.61 -14.58 -41.84
C MET A 19 -41.38 -14.62 -42.77
N LEU A 20 -41.04 -13.52 -43.45
CA LEU A 20 -39.90 -13.43 -44.36
C LEU A 20 -38.72 -12.78 -43.64
N GLN A 21 -37.90 -13.58 -42.96
CA GLN A 21 -36.53 -13.17 -42.61
C GLN A 21 -35.66 -13.32 -43.86
N PHE A 22 -35.17 -12.21 -44.41
CA PHE A 22 -34.18 -12.21 -45.47
C PHE A 22 -32.78 -12.30 -44.84
N ASN A 23 -32.04 -13.36 -45.14
CA ASN A 23 -30.60 -13.44 -44.92
C ASN A 23 -29.90 -13.52 -46.27
N GLU A 24 -28.91 -12.63 -46.46
CA GLU A 24 -28.00 -12.59 -47.60
C GLU A 24 -26.88 -13.63 -47.47
N LYS A 25 -26.78 -14.50 -48.47
CA LYS A 25 -25.58 -14.70 -49.32
C LYS A 25 -25.73 -16.02 -50.08
N VAL A 26 -25.66 -15.94 -51.40
CA VAL A 26 -25.05 -17.02 -52.20
C VAL A 26 -24.24 -16.33 -53.28
N ASP A 27 -22.92 -16.36 -53.12
CA ASP A 27 -21.98 -16.04 -54.18
C ASP A 27 -21.92 -17.25 -55.12
N ILE A 28 -22.29 -17.06 -56.38
CA ILE A 28 -22.12 -18.06 -57.44
C ILE A 28 -21.26 -17.40 -58.49
N LYS A 29 -20.00 -17.85 -58.56
CA LYS A 29 -18.96 -17.51 -59.56
C LYS A 29 -19.47 -16.71 -60.76
N GLY A 30 -19.11 -15.43 -60.81
CA GLY A 30 -19.26 -14.61 -62.00
C GLY A 30 -18.19 -14.95 -63.04
N GLU A 31 -18.62 -15.32 -64.24
CA GLU A 31 -17.88 -15.05 -65.47
C GLU A 31 -18.29 -13.63 -65.94
N ASP A 32 -17.35 -12.87 -66.49
CA ASP A 32 -17.60 -11.58 -67.18
C ASP A 32 -18.24 -10.44 -66.35
N ASN A 33 -17.76 -10.14 -65.13
CA ASN A 33 -18.17 -8.95 -64.34
C ASN A 33 -19.66 -8.85 -63.92
N ILE A 34 -20.42 -9.95 -63.97
CA ILE A 34 -21.84 -10.00 -63.56
C ILE A 34 -21.99 -10.77 -62.25
N ILE A 35 -22.66 -10.19 -61.26
CA ILE A 35 -23.01 -10.86 -60.00
C ILE A 35 -24.53 -11.07 -59.96
N GLN A 36 -24.98 -12.33 -59.81
CA GLN A 36 -26.39 -12.67 -59.64
C GLN A 36 -26.71 -12.94 -58.18
N TYR A 37 -27.69 -12.24 -57.64
CA TYR A 37 -28.24 -12.45 -56.32
C TYR A 37 -29.58 -13.17 -56.43
N ARG A 38 -29.67 -14.36 -55.83
CA ARG A 38 -30.95 -15.07 -55.68
C ARG A 38 -31.51 -14.86 -54.28
N VAL A 39 -32.76 -14.38 -54.25
CA VAL A 39 -33.50 -14.24 -53.00
C VAL A 39 -34.36 -15.49 -52.78
N THR A 40 -33.83 -16.50 -52.08
CA THR A 40 -34.62 -17.66 -51.67
C THR A 40 -35.44 -17.34 -50.43
N ALA A 41 -36.77 -17.23 -50.58
CA ALA A 41 -37.68 -17.26 -49.45
C ALA A 41 -37.85 -18.70 -48.94
N LYS A 42 -37.43 -19.00 -47.71
CA LYS A 42 -37.88 -20.21 -47.01
C LYS A 42 -39.26 -19.95 -46.40
N VAL A 43 -40.29 -20.57 -46.94
CA VAL A 43 -41.58 -20.70 -46.24
C VAL A 43 -41.37 -21.71 -45.12
N LYS A 44 -41.31 -21.25 -43.86
CA LYS A 44 -41.54 -22.15 -42.72
C LYS A 44 -43.04 -22.45 -42.69
N VAL A 45 -43.43 -23.63 -43.18
CA VAL A 45 -44.72 -24.20 -42.82
C VAL A 45 -44.62 -24.55 -41.34
N SER A 46 -45.37 -23.83 -40.49
CA SER A 46 -45.59 -24.27 -39.13
C SER A 46 -46.42 -25.56 -39.19
N GLU A 47 -45.81 -26.68 -38.80
CA GLU A 47 -46.55 -27.87 -38.38
C GLU A 47 -47.39 -27.48 -37.18
N ASP A 48 -48.65 -27.11 -37.39
CA ASP A 48 -49.72 -27.30 -36.41
C ASP A 48 -51.09 -26.96 -37.01
N LYS A 49 -51.72 -28.00 -37.57
CA LYS A 49 -53.03 -28.55 -37.15
C LYS A 49 -53.61 -29.34 -38.32
N LYS A 50 -53.78 -30.65 -38.07
CA LYS A 50 -54.56 -31.59 -38.87
C LYS A 50 -55.86 -30.93 -39.35
N LEU A 51 -55.95 -30.68 -40.65
CA LEU A 51 -57.23 -30.58 -41.31
C LEU A 51 -57.75 -32.01 -41.46
N ASN A 52 -58.76 -32.31 -40.66
CA ASN A 52 -59.53 -33.54 -40.69
C ASN A 52 -60.15 -33.66 -42.10
N SER A 53 -59.61 -34.55 -42.95
CA SER A 53 -60.29 -34.96 -44.17
C SER A 53 -61.41 -35.91 -43.78
N GLY A 54 -62.53 -35.34 -43.38
CA GLY A 54 -63.81 -36.03 -43.37
C GLY A 54 -64.12 -36.48 -44.78
N ASN A 55 -64.09 -37.79 -44.99
CA ASN A 55 -64.47 -38.45 -46.21
C ASN A 55 -66.01 -38.40 -46.30
N GLU A 56 -66.55 -37.29 -46.82
CA GLU A 56 -67.93 -37.26 -47.32
C GLU A 56 -67.90 -37.24 -48.84
N GLN A 57 -68.13 -38.41 -49.42
CA GLN A 57 -68.58 -38.59 -50.80
C GLN A 57 -69.96 -37.95 -50.97
N GLY A 58 -69.98 -36.61 -51.08
CA GLY A 58 -71.14 -35.86 -51.55
C GLY A 58 -70.99 -35.61 -53.04
N ASN A 59 -71.47 -36.53 -53.87
CA ASN A 59 -71.52 -36.39 -55.33
C ASN A 59 -72.52 -35.28 -55.74
N LYS A 60 -72.14 -34.02 -55.56
CA LYS A 60 -72.85 -32.89 -56.16
C LYS A 60 -72.49 -32.86 -57.64
N LYS A 61 -73.44 -33.32 -58.48
CA LYS A 61 -73.43 -33.16 -59.94
C LYS A 61 -73.04 -31.72 -60.30
N ILE A 62 -71.77 -31.51 -60.66
CA ILE A 62 -71.35 -30.28 -61.34
C ILE A 62 -72.10 -30.27 -62.67
N SER A 63 -72.95 -29.26 -62.87
CA SER A 63 -73.72 -29.13 -64.12
C SER A 63 -72.76 -29.11 -65.31
N LYS A 64 -73.16 -29.68 -66.47
CA LYS A 64 -72.33 -29.67 -67.70
C LYS A 64 -71.84 -28.26 -68.07
N LYS A 65 -72.54 -27.19 -67.65
CA LYS A 65 -72.10 -25.79 -67.81
C LYS A 65 -70.89 -25.45 -66.92
N GLY A 66 -70.83 -25.91 -65.68
CA GLY A 66 -69.70 -25.68 -64.76
C GLY A 66 -68.41 -26.41 -65.16
N THR A 67 -68.52 -27.60 -65.74
CA THR A 67 -67.35 -28.37 -66.26
C THR A 67 -66.79 -27.75 -67.54
N ILE A 68 -67.67 -27.24 -68.43
CA ILE A 68 -67.23 -26.49 -69.62
C ILE A 68 -66.56 -25.18 -69.20
N ILE A 69 -67.13 -24.43 -68.25
CA ILE A 69 -66.50 -23.20 -67.73
C ILE A 69 -65.14 -23.51 -67.08
N ALA A 70 -65.04 -24.54 -66.26
CA ALA A 70 -63.76 -24.92 -65.63
C ALA A 70 -62.71 -25.38 -66.67
N ALA A 71 -63.09 -26.17 -67.68
CA ALA A 71 -62.21 -26.58 -68.75
C ALA A 71 -61.78 -25.41 -69.65
N SER A 72 -62.68 -24.47 -69.94
CA SER A 72 -62.37 -23.24 -70.67
C SER A 72 -61.42 -22.33 -69.88
N VAL A 73 -61.59 -22.25 -68.56
CA VAL A 73 -60.69 -21.48 -67.67
C VAL A 73 -59.31 -22.13 -67.61
N VAL A 74 -59.22 -23.45 -67.45
CA VAL A 74 -57.92 -24.16 -67.44
C VAL A 74 -57.25 -24.06 -68.81
N GLY A 75 -57.99 -24.23 -69.91
CA GLY A 75 -57.49 -24.03 -71.27
C GLY A 75 -56.95 -22.61 -71.49
N ALA A 76 -57.68 -21.59 -71.05
CA ALA A 76 -57.22 -20.20 -71.12
C ALA A 76 -55.97 -19.96 -70.27
N LEU A 77 -55.88 -20.55 -69.07
CA LEU A 77 -54.69 -20.44 -68.20
C LEU A 77 -53.46 -21.13 -68.80
N VAL A 78 -53.63 -22.27 -69.46
CA VAL A 78 -52.54 -22.96 -70.18
C VAL A 78 -52.07 -22.11 -71.36
N VAL A 79 -53.00 -21.52 -72.13
CA VAL A 79 -52.66 -20.60 -73.23
C VAL A 79 -51.92 -19.37 -72.71
N ILE A 80 -52.37 -18.76 -71.61
CA ILE A 80 -51.69 -17.63 -70.97
C ILE A 80 -50.31 -18.03 -70.45
N TYR A 81 -50.17 -19.21 -69.84
CA TYR A 81 -48.89 -19.71 -69.34
C TYR A 81 -47.88 -19.93 -70.46
N LEU A 82 -48.29 -20.56 -71.56
CA LEU A 82 -47.44 -20.80 -72.73
C LEU A 82 -47.12 -19.49 -73.47
N ALA A 83 -48.11 -18.61 -73.66
CA ALA A 83 -47.90 -17.28 -74.25
C ALA A 83 -46.91 -16.44 -73.42
N GLY A 84 -47.06 -16.45 -72.08
CA GLY A 84 -46.09 -15.84 -71.17
C GLY A 84 -44.71 -16.50 -71.29
N SER A 85 -44.65 -17.82 -71.32
CA SER A 85 -43.38 -18.56 -71.44
C SER A 85 -42.64 -18.25 -72.75
N ILE A 86 -43.36 -18.02 -73.85
CA ILE A 86 -42.81 -17.60 -75.15
C ILE A 86 -42.39 -16.13 -75.11
N PHE A 87 -43.23 -15.24 -74.57
CA PHE A 87 -42.92 -13.81 -74.43
C PHE A 87 -41.63 -13.57 -73.64
N PHE A 88 -41.43 -14.31 -72.54
CA PHE A 88 -40.24 -14.24 -71.71
C PHE A 88 -39.03 -15.03 -72.25
N GLN A 89 -39.07 -15.54 -73.49
CA GLN A 89 -37.84 -15.97 -74.17
C GLN A 89 -37.05 -14.78 -74.73
N SER A 90 -37.72 -13.66 -75.03
CA SER A 90 -37.11 -12.43 -75.56
C SER A 90 -37.30 -11.20 -74.67
N HIS A 91 -38.04 -11.33 -73.57
CA HIS A 91 -38.26 -10.28 -72.57
C HIS A 91 -37.86 -10.76 -71.17
N TYR A 92 -37.34 -9.89 -70.32
CA TYR A 92 -36.92 -10.27 -68.98
C TYR A 92 -38.10 -10.68 -68.10
N LEU A 93 -37.88 -11.74 -67.32
CA LEU A 93 -38.86 -12.30 -66.40
C LEU A 93 -39.41 -11.25 -65.40
N PRO A 94 -40.64 -11.42 -64.89
CA PRO A 94 -41.18 -10.56 -63.85
C PRO A 94 -40.26 -10.49 -62.63
N ARG A 95 -40.13 -9.30 -62.05
CA ARG A 95 -39.27 -9.00 -60.89
C ARG A 95 -37.78 -9.24 -61.14
N THR A 96 -37.35 -9.17 -62.39
CA THR A 96 -35.93 -9.05 -62.74
C THR A 96 -35.47 -7.60 -62.53
N VAL A 97 -34.37 -7.42 -61.81
CA VAL A 97 -33.75 -6.12 -61.53
C VAL A 97 -32.28 -6.19 -61.91
N ILE A 98 -31.78 -5.21 -62.67
CA ILE A 98 -30.36 -5.10 -63.05
C ILE A 98 -29.88 -3.70 -62.64
N ASN A 99 -28.85 -3.62 -61.79
CA ASN A 99 -28.32 -2.36 -61.25
C ASN A 99 -29.42 -1.43 -60.71
N GLY A 100 -30.38 -2.00 -59.96
CA GLY A 100 -31.54 -1.29 -59.39
C GLY A 100 -32.72 -1.04 -60.35
N ILE A 101 -32.57 -1.25 -61.65
CA ILE A 101 -33.61 -0.98 -62.66
C ILE A 101 -34.48 -2.21 -62.90
N SER A 102 -35.81 -2.03 -62.78
CA SER A 102 -36.76 -3.08 -63.13
C SER A 102 -36.73 -3.37 -64.62
N CYS A 103 -36.39 -4.61 -64.95
CA CYS A 103 -36.32 -5.10 -66.32
C CYS A 103 -37.62 -5.82 -66.74
N THR A 104 -38.57 -5.99 -65.83
CA THR A 104 -39.80 -6.77 -66.02
C THR A 104 -40.49 -6.49 -67.37
N GLY A 105 -40.58 -7.52 -68.22
CA GLY A 105 -41.28 -7.46 -69.50
C GLY A 105 -40.63 -6.57 -70.56
N LYS A 106 -39.41 -6.07 -70.32
CA LYS A 106 -38.60 -5.35 -71.31
C LYS A 106 -37.71 -6.35 -72.06
N ASN A 107 -37.37 -6.06 -73.32
CA ASN A 107 -36.29 -6.73 -74.01
C ASN A 107 -34.95 -6.03 -73.69
N ALA A 108 -33.83 -6.52 -74.24
CA ALA A 108 -32.51 -5.93 -73.96
C ALA A 108 -32.43 -4.43 -74.29
N ASP A 109 -32.94 -3.99 -75.44
CA ASP A 109 -32.88 -2.57 -75.82
C ASP A 109 -33.79 -1.70 -74.94
N GLY A 110 -34.98 -2.18 -74.58
CA GLY A 110 -35.87 -1.48 -73.64
C GLY A 110 -35.29 -1.37 -72.22
N VAL A 111 -34.36 -2.26 -71.84
CA VAL A 111 -33.56 -2.13 -70.61
C VAL A 111 -32.44 -1.12 -70.78
N LYS A 112 -31.74 -1.09 -71.93
CA LYS A 112 -30.76 -0.04 -72.22
C LYS A 112 -31.36 1.35 -72.12
N ASP A 113 -32.54 1.55 -72.70
CA ASP A 113 -33.25 2.83 -72.63
C ASP A 113 -33.63 3.20 -71.19
N ALA A 114 -34.10 2.22 -70.41
CA ALA A 114 -34.47 2.44 -69.02
C ALA A 114 -33.25 2.82 -68.15
N ILE A 115 -32.14 2.11 -68.30
CA ILE A 115 -30.89 2.39 -67.58
C ILE A 115 -30.34 3.76 -68.00
N THR A 116 -30.28 4.05 -69.30
CA THR A 116 -29.80 5.34 -69.83
C THR A 116 -30.65 6.52 -69.32
N SER A 117 -31.97 6.34 -69.25
CA SER A 117 -32.89 7.34 -68.72
C SER A 117 -32.71 7.59 -67.23
N GLU A 118 -32.52 6.53 -66.43
CA GLU A 118 -32.32 6.66 -64.98
C GLU A 118 -30.98 7.34 -64.67
N VAL A 119 -29.90 6.93 -65.35
CA VAL A 119 -28.54 7.47 -65.20
C VAL A 119 -28.51 8.97 -65.52
N LYS A 120 -29.22 9.41 -66.56
CA LYS A 120 -29.29 10.83 -66.96
C LYS A 120 -29.81 11.76 -65.84
N ASN A 121 -30.74 11.26 -65.03
CA ASN A 121 -31.37 12.02 -63.95
C ASN A 121 -30.99 11.49 -62.55
N TYR A 122 -29.93 10.68 -62.48
CA TYR A 122 -29.58 9.99 -61.25
C TYR A 122 -29.23 10.98 -60.14
N LYS A 123 -29.84 10.76 -58.98
CA LYS A 123 -29.69 11.57 -57.78
C LYS A 123 -29.75 10.66 -56.57
N LEU A 124 -28.64 10.53 -55.86
CA LEU A 124 -28.58 9.84 -54.58
C LEU A 124 -28.79 10.85 -53.46
N THR A 125 -29.84 10.68 -52.67
CA THR A 125 -30.04 11.44 -51.44
C THR A 125 -29.51 10.64 -50.24
N ILE A 126 -28.50 11.18 -49.58
CA ILE A 126 -27.89 10.60 -48.39
C ILE A 126 -28.67 11.14 -47.19
N GLN A 127 -29.39 10.28 -46.49
CA GLN A 127 -30.10 10.63 -45.27
C GLN A 127 -29.21 10.43 -44.06
N GLU A 128 -28.88 11.53 -43.40
CA GLU A 128 -28.05 11.58 -42.21
C GLU A 128 -28.91 11.56 -40.93
N ARG A 129 -28.24 11.24 -39.82
CA ARG A 129 -28.82 11.35 -38.48
C ARG A 129 -29.18 12.81 -38.16
N GLY A 130 -30.35 13.03 -37.57
CA GLY A 130 -30.83 14.37 -37.21
C GLY A 130 -31.67 15.07 -38.29
N LYS A 131 -32.24 14.30 -39.23
CA LYS A 131 -33.08 14.80 -40.34
C LYS A 131 -32.35 15.73 -41.30
N LYS A 132 -31.03 15.55 -41.44
CA LYS A 132 -30.23 16.20 -42.47
C LYS A 132 -30.15 15.29 -43.69
N SER A 133 -29.94 15.90 -44.85
CA SER A 133 -29.72 15.15 -46.07
C SER A 133 -28.84 15.93 -47.03
N GLU A 134 -27.95 15.22 -47.68
CA GLU A 134 -27.08 15.73 -48.74
C GLU A 134 -27.34 14.94 -50.02
N THR A 135 -26.84 15.43 -51.14
CA THR A 135 -27.10 14.82 -52.44
C THR A 135 -25.81 14.67 -53.24
N ILE A 136 -25.64 13.52 -53.89
CA ILE A 136 -24.68 13.33 -54.97
C ILE A 136 -25.48 13.06 -56.25
N THR A 137 -25.25 13.85 -57.29
CA THR A 137 -25.88 13.64 -58.60
C THR A 137 -24.98 12.77 -59.48
N GLY A 138 -25.57 12.11 -60.48
CA GLY A 138 -24.80 11.34 -61.46
C GLY A 138 -23.71 12.15 -62.16
N LYS A 139 -23.94 13.46 -62.38
CA LYS A 139 -22.96 14.36 -62.99
C LYS A 139 -21.73 14.57 -62.12
N ASP A 140 -21.93 14.64 -60.80
CA ASP A 140 -20.85 14.90 -59.83
C ASP A 140 -19.83 13.75 -59.78
N VAL A 141 -20.22 12.56 -60.24
CA VAL A 141 -19.42 11.32 -60.19
C VAL A 141 -19.18 10.73 -61.57
N SER A 142 -19.45 11.50 -62.61
CA SER A 142 -19.31 11.10 -64.02
C SER A 142 -19.92 9.73 -64.31
N ILE A 143 -21.13 9.48 -63.79
CA ILE A 143 -21.82 8.22 -64.02
C ILE A 143 -22.03 8.01 -65.52
N SER A 144 -21.68 6.83 -66.01
CA SER A 144 -21.77 6.51 -67.41
C SER A 144 -22.33 5.10 -67.60
N VAL A 145 -22.83 4.86 -68.81
CA VAL A 145 -23.36 3.55 -69.20
C VAL A 145 -22.57 3.04 -70.39
N GLU A 146 -22.08 1.82 -70.26
CA GLU A 146 -21.49 1.09 -71.37
C GLU A 146 -22.30 -0.20 -71.55
N PHE A 147 -22.75 -0.48 -72.76
CA PHE A 147 -23.53 -1.69 -73.01
C PHE A 147 -22.71 -2.65 -73.85
N ASP A 148 -22.14 -3.64 -73.18
CA ASP A 148 -21.59 -4.84 -73.82
C ASP A 148 -22.71 -5.88 -74.08
N ASP A 149 -22.33 -7.14 -74.26
CA ASP A 149 -23.28 -8.24 -74.44
C ASP A 149 -23.90 -8.76 -73.13
N THR A 150 -23.64 -8.13 -71.97
CA THR A 150 -24.14 -8.54 -70.64
C THR A 150 -25.65 -8.69 -70.60
N LEU A 151 -26.39 -7.69 -71.07
CA LEU A 151 -27.87 -7.74 -71.08
C LEU A 151 -28.36 -8.94 -71.91
N GLN A 152 -27.72 -9.18 -73.06
CA GLN A 152 -28.06 -10.33 -73.91
C GLN A 152 -27.69 -11.67 -73.27
N LYS A 153 -26.56 -11.73 -72.55
CA LYS A 153 -26.14 -12.92 -71.79
C LYS A 153 -27.12 -13.24 -70.66
N ILE A 154 -27.56 -12.24 -69.90
CA ILE A 154 -28.56 -12.42 -68.82
C ILE A 154 -29.89 -12.90 -69.43
N LEU A 155 -30.35 -12.26 -70.50
CA LEU A 155 -31.59 -12.63 -71.19
C LEU A 155 -31.54 -14.04 -71.79
N LYS A 156 -30.42 -14.44 -72.43
CA LYS A 156 -30.26 -15.80 -73.00
C LYS A 156 -30.21 -16.90 -71.95
N LYS A 157 -29.64 -16.63 -70.77
CA LYS A 157 -29.54 -17.60 -69.68
C LYS A 157 -30.87 -17.80 -68.93
N GLN A 158 -31.82 -16.88 -69.05
CA GLN A 158 -33.10 -16.98 -68.35
C GLN A 158 -33.96 -18.11 -68.94
N ASN A 159 -34.84 -18.70 -68.12
CA ASN A 159 -35.78 -19.71 -68.57
C ASN A 159 -37.21 -19.13 -68.57
N GLY A 160 -37.78 -18.92 -69.76
CA GLY A 160 -39.12 -18.36 -69.96
C GLY A 160 -40.23 -19.08 -69.19
N PHE A 161 -40.12 -20.40 -68.98
CA PHE A 161 -41.10 -21.20 -68.22
C PHE A 161 -41.14 -20.87 -66.71
N LYS A 162 -40.14 -20.15 -66.20
CA LYS A 162 -40.06 -19.74 -64.78
C LYS A 162 -40.82 -18.45 -64.46
N TRP A 163 -41.47 -17.81 -65.43
CA TRP A 163 -42.07 -16.48 -65.22
C TRP A 163 -43.09 -16.41 -64.08
N VAL A 164 -43.85 -17.49 -63.83
CA VAL A 164 -44.77 -17.57 -62.68
C VAL A 164 -44.02 -17.70 -61.36
N VAL A 165 -42.88 -18.40 -61.36
CA VAL A 165 -42.03 -18.57 -60.16
C VAL A 165 -41.38 -17.25 -59.77
N THR A 166 -40.92 -16.46 -60.75
CA THR A 166 -40.24 -15.19 -60.46
C THR A 166 -41.17 -14.10 -59.93
N LEU A 167 -42.50 -14.25 -60.08
CA LEU A 167 -43.48 -13.39 -59.38
C LEU A 167 -43.33 -13.47 -57.86
N PHE A 168 -42.85 -14.60 -57.33
CA PHE A 168 -42.64 -14.84 -55.91
C PHE A 168 -41.16 -14.80 -55.50
N SER A 169 -40.23 -14.95 -56.46
CA SER A 169 -38.78 -14.95 -56.24
C SER A 169 -38.09 -14.00 -57.23
N PRO A 170 -37.68 -12.79 -56.81
CA PRO A 170 -37.01 -11.84 -57.70
C PRO A 170 -35.63 -12.36 -58.14
N GLU A 171 -35.21 -11.92 -59.33
CA GLU A 171 -33.87 -12.16 -59.87
C GLU A 171 -33.14 -10.81 -59.92
N VAL A 172 -32.07 -10.66 -59.15
CA VAL A 172 -31.35 -9.39 -59.02
C VAL A 172 -29.93 -9.57 -59.55
N TYR A 173 -29.49 -8.67 -60.43
CA TYR A 173 -28.15 -8.68 -61.00
C TYR A 173 -27.46 -7.35 -60.77
N GLU A 174 -26.16 -7.40 -60.51
CA GLU A 174 -25.27 -6.24 -60.47
C GLU A 174 -24.20 -6.45 -61.53
N SER A 175 -24.00 -5.46 -62.39
CA SER A 175 -22.91 -5.46 -63.37
C SER A 175 -22.13 -4.16 -63.30
N LYS A 176 -20.81 -4.28 -63.15
CA LYS A 176 -19.87 -3.17 -63.27
C LYS A 176 -19.58 -2.78 -64.73
N SER A 177 -19.94 -3.65 -65.68
CA SER A 177 -19.80 -3.36 -67.10
C SER A 177 -20.91 -2.46 -67.63
N ILE A 178 -22.09 -2.43 -66.97
CA ILE A 178 -23.26 -1.67 -67.44
C ILE A 178 -23.29 -0.25 -66.90
N VAL A 179 -23.12 -0.10 -65.58
CA VAL A 179 -23.07 1.21 -64.91
C VAL A 179 -21.67 1.37 -64.33
N SER A 180 -20.98 2.42 -64.74
CA SER A 180 -19.67 2.80 -64.21
C SER A 180 -19.72 4.25 -63.70
N TYR A 181 -18.81 4.57 -62.79
CA TYR A 181 -18.64 5.91 -62.24
C TYR A 181 -17.15 6.15 -61.98
N ASP A 182 -16.75 7.42 -61.87
CA ASP A 182 -15.39 7.77 -61.45
C ASP A 182 -15.28 7.60 -59.92
N GLU A 183 -14.54 6.57 -59.50
CA GLU A 183 -14.34 6.26 -58.08
C GLU A 183 -13.62 7.40 -57.34
N ASN A 184 -12.69 8.10 -57.99
CA ASN A 184 -12.01 9.25 -57.39
C ASN A 184 -12.97 10.43 -57.25
N ALA A 185 -13.81 10.69 -58.26
CA ALA A 185 -14.83 11.73 -58.19
C ALA A 185 -15.86 11.42 -57.08
N LEU A 186 -16.31 10.17 -56.96
CA LEU A 186 -17.20 9.75 -55.87
C LEU A 186 -16.54 9.90 -54.50
N LYS A 187 -15.25 9.56 -54.37
CA LYS A 187 -14.50 9.75 -53.12
C LYS A 187 -14.34 11.23 -52.78
N GLN A 188 -14.10 12.08 -53.77
CA GLN A 188 -14.04 13.53 -53.60
C GLN A 188 -15.39 14.09 -53.13
N GLN A 189 -16.50 13.67 -53.77
CA GLN A 189 -17.85 14.07 -53.35
C GLN A 189 -18.16 13.61 -51.94
N MET A 190 -17.83 12.35 -51.59
CA MET A 190 -17.95 11.84 -50.22
C MET A 190 -17.23 12.75 -49.23
N ASN A 191 -15.96 13.09 -49.47
CA ASN A 191 -15.16 13.91 -48.56
C ASN A 191 -15.67 15.36 -48.43
N GLN A 192 -16.45 15.85 -49.38
CA GLN A 192 -17.06 17.18 -49.36
C GLN A 192 -18.38 17.22 -48.59
N LEU A 193 -18.99 16.06 -48.30
CA LEU A 193 -20.21 15.99 -47.51
C LEU A 193 -19.99 16.60 -46.12
N SER A 194 -20.97 17.36 -45.65
CA SER A 194 -20.97 17.98 -44.34
C SER A 194 -20.86 16.95 -43.21
N CYS A 195 -21.42 15.75 -43.41
CA CYS A 195 -21.30 14.64 -42.47
C CYS A 195 -19.88 14.08 -42.34
N MET A 196 -19.00 14.33 -43.32
CA MET A 196 -17.60 13.92 -43.34
C MET A 196 -16.65 14.96 -42.73
N ASN A 197 -17.16 16.14 -42.35
CA ASN A 197 -16.38 17.14 -41.62
C ASN A 197 -16.12 16.67 -40.18
N LYS A 198 -14.87 16.28 -39.90
CA LYS A 198 -14.44 15.72 -38.60
C LYS A 198 -14.70 16.66 -37.42
N ASP A 199 -14.60 17.98 -37.61
CA ASP A 199 -14.83 18.98 -36.54
C ASP A 199 -16.31 19.09 -36.16
N LYS A 200 -17.22 18.63 -37.03
CA LYS A 200 -18.67 18.63 -36.79
C LYS A 200 -19.20 17.28 -36.32
N MET A 201 -18.35 16.24 -36.32
CA MET A 201 -18.73 14.92 -35.81
C MET A 201 -18.75 14.93 -34.28
N LYS A 202 -19.83 14.42 -33.71
CA LYS A 202 -19.95 14.17 -32.28
C LYS A 202 -19.67 12.69 -32.00
N PRO A 203 -18.66 12.34 -31.17
CA PRO A 203 -18.47 10.95 -30.75
C PRO A 203 -19.72 10.37 -30.09
N PRO A 204 -20.02 9.08 -30.29
CA PRO A 204 -21.05 8.42 -29.51
C PRO A 204 -20.68 8.43 -28.02
N VAL A 205 -21.69 8.55 -27.15
CA VAL A 205 -21.52 8.49 -25.70
C VAL A 205 -22.32 7.31 -25.18
N ASP A 206 -21.65 6.44 -24.43
CA ASP A 206 -22.27 5.26 -23.83
C ASP A 206 -23.38 5.62 -22.85
N ALA A 207 -24.40 4.76 -22.78
CA ALA A 207 -25.36 4.81 -21.68
C ALA A 207 -24.63 4.54 -20.36
N THR A 208 -24.93 5.34 -19.35
CA THR A 208 -24.26 5.28 -18.04
C THR A 208 -25.26 5.40 -16.89
N LEU A 209 -24.79 5.26 -15.65
CA LEU A 209 -25.58 5.53 -14.47
C LEU A 209 -25.24 6.90 -13.91
N LYS A 210 -26.27 7.57 -13.39
CA LYS A 210 -26.12 8.83 -12.65
C LYS A 210 -26.91 8.73 -11.34
N GLU A 211 -26.37 9.34 -10.31
CA GLU A 211 -27.07 9.49 -9.04
C GLU A 211 -28.32 10.37 -9.22
N ASP A 212 -29.43 9.96 -8.61
CA ASP A 212 -30.71 10.63 -8.61
C ASP A 212 -31.26 10.75 -7.19
N LYS A 213 -31.77 11.93 -6.83
CA LYS A 213 -32.23 12.23 -5.47
C LYS A 213 -33.41 11.37 -5.02
N LYS A 214 -34.21 10.85 -5.95
CA LYS A 214 -35.43 10.09 -5.66
C LYS A 214 -35.19 8.59 -5.75
N ASP A 215 -34.54 8.14 -6.82
CA ASP A 215 -34.40 6.73 -7.15
C ASP A 215 -33.00 6.15 -6.85
N GLY A 216 -32.10 6.96 -6.26
CA GLY A 216 -30.71 6.63 -5.92
C GLY A 216 -29.82 6.65 -7.16
N TYR A 217 -30.07 5.74 -8.11
CA TYR A 217 -29.40 5.73 -9.41
C TYR A 217 -30.41 5.51 -10.54
N VAL A 218 -30.17 6.16 -11.68
CA VAL A 218 -30.95 6.04 -12.91
C VAL A 218 -30.04 5.83 -14.13
N ILE A 219 -30.58 5.18 -15.16
CA ILE A 219 -29.89 5.03 -16.45
C ILE A 219 -30.02 6.34 -17.23
N VAL A 220 -28.88 6.90 -17.61
CA VAL A 220 -28.78 7.95 -18.62
C VAL A 220 -28.59 7.26 -19.97
N LYS A 221 -29.55 7.49 -20.87
CA LYS A 221 -29.56 6.91 -22.21
C LYS A 221 -28.31 7.32 -23.01
N GLU A 222 -27.83 6.41 -23.85
CA GLU A 222 -26.71 6.66 -24.76
C GLU A 222 -27.01 7.81 -25.73
N ASP A 223 -25.95 8.54 -26.09
CA ASP A 223 -25.97 9.42 -27.26
C ASP A 223 -25.38 8.65 -28.45
N LEU A 224 -26.14 8.53 -29.52
CA LEU A 224 -25.70 7.79 -30.69
C LEU A 224 -24.55 8.49 -31.44
N GLY A 225 -24.32 9.80 -31.20
CA GLY A 225 -23.30 10.59 -31.87
C GLY A 225 -23.59 10.77 -33.36
N THR A 226 -22.61 11.29 -34.11
CA THR A 226 -22.63 11.45 -35.57
C THR A 226 -21.31 11.06 -36.23
N THR A 227 -20.36 10.48 -35.48
CA THR A 227 -19.09 9.99 -36.05
C THR A 227 -19.36 8.91 -37.08
N VAL A 228 -18.93 9.17 -38.32
CA VAL A 228 -19.09 8.28 -39.46
C VAL A 228 -18.04 7.18 -39.40
N ASP A 229 -18.48 5.94 -39.63
CA ASP A 229 -17.59 4.83 -39.95
C ASP A 229 -17.23 4.95 -41.44
N GLU A 230 -16.06 5.52 -41.74
CA GLU A 230 -15.68 5.89 -43.10
C GLU A 230 -15.63 4.67 -44.04
N GLU A 231 -15.23 3.50 -43.55
CA GLU A 231 -15.12 2.27 -44.35
C GLU A 231 -16.50 1.72 -44.70
N VAL A 232 -17.38 1.60 -43.70
CA VAL A 232 -18.75 1.14 -43.91
C VAL A 232 -19.50 2.12 -44.81
N PHE A 233 -19.36 3.42 -44.56
CA PHE A 233 -20.02 4.43 -45.35
C PHE A 233 -19.53 4.43 -46.80
N TRP A 234 -18.21 4.34 -47.02
CA TRP A 234 -17.63 4.29 -48.36
C TRP A 234 -18.18 3.12 -49.17
N LYS A 235 -18.19 1.93 -48.59
CA LYS A 235 -18.73 0.73 -49.25
C LYS A 235 -20.21 0.90 -49.61
N LYS A 236 -21.02 1.38 -48.65
CA LYS A 236 -22.45 1.58 -48.86
C LYS A 236 -22.74 2.67 -49.89
N LEU A 237 -21.90 3.69 -49.96
CA LEU A 237 -22.00 4.74 -50.96
C LEU A 237 -21.69 4.21 -52.37
N GLN A 238 -20.63 3.41 -52.53
CA GLN A 238 -20.31 2.73 -53.79
C GLN A 238 -21.45 1.81 -54.24
N ASP A 239 -21.96 0.97 -53.34
CA ASP A 239 -23.07 0.05 -53.61
C ASP A 239 -24.34 0.83 -54.05
N SER A 240 -24.60 1.99 -53.43
CA SER A 240 -25.76 2.84 -53.75
C SER A 240 -25.66 3.43 -55.16
N VAL A 241 -24.47 3.92 -55.54
CA VAL A 241 -24.22 4.51 -56.87
C VAL A 241 -24.25 3.45 -57.97
N LEU A 242 -23.61 2.29 -57.75
CA LEU A 242 -23.59 1.20 -58.72
C LEU A 242 -24.99 0.64 -59.02
N ASN A 243 -25.87 0.65 -58.01
CA ASN A 243 -27.23 0.16 -58.09
C ASN A 243 -28.29 1.24 -58.32
N LEU A 244 -27.87 2.46 -58.69
CA LEU A 244 -28.77 3.57 -58.99
C LEU A 244 -29.83 3.79 -57.89
N GLN A 245 -29.44 3.64 -56.62
CA GLN A 245 -30.35 3.85 -55.49
C GLN A 245 -30.65 5.35 -55.36
N SER A 246 -31.92 5.71 -55.19
CA SER A 246 -32.30 7.11 -55.00
C SER A 246 -32.03 7.62 -53.58
N GLU A 247 -31.83 6.72 -52.62
CA GLU A 247 -31.70 7.05 -51.20
C GLU A 247 -30.73 6.11 -50.48
N LEU A 248 -29.81 6.68 -49.70
CA LEU A 248 -28.93 5.97 -48.76
C LEU A 248 -29.18 6.47 -47.34
N SER A 249 -29.76 5.65 -46.47
CA SER A 249 -29.95 6.00 -45.07
C SER A 249 -28.76 5.54 -44.23
N MET A 250 -27.96 6.50 -43.76
CA MET A 250 -26.75 6.23 -42.96
C MET A 250 -27.08 5.48 -41.65
N ASP A 251 -28.24 5.76 -41.04
CA ASP A 251 -28.69 5.05 -39.84
C ASP A 251 -29.08 3.59 -40.12
N LYS A 252 -29.85 3.33 -41.19
CA LYS A 252 -30.29 1.96 -41.54
C LYS A 252 -29.11 1.09 -41.97
N GLU A 253 -28.19 1.67 -42.73
CA GLU A 253 -26.99 0.99 -43.23
C GLU A 253 -25.83 0.94 -42.23
N LYS A 254 -26.02 1.51 -41.03
CA LYS A 254 -25.04 1.50 -39.92
C LYS A 254 -23.72 2.18 -40.26
N CYS A 255 -23.78 3.30 -40.99
CA CYS A 255 -22.61 4.10 -41.38
C CYS A 255 -22.04 4.97 -40.24
N TYR A 256 -22.49 4.79 -39.00
CA TYR A 256 -22.02 5.55 -37.84
C TYR A 256 -21.41 4.62 -36.79
N VAL A 257 -20.38 5.11 -36.10
CA VAL A 257 -19.82 4.43 -34.92
C VAL A 257 -20.89 4.39 -33.83
N ALA A 258 -21.21 3.19 -33.34
CA ALA A 258 -22.23 3.00 -32.32
C ALA A 258 -21.63 3.10 -30.89
N PRO A 259 -22.40 3.56 -29.89
CA PRO A 259 -22.00 3.44 -28.50
C PRO A 259 -21.83 1.96 -28.12
N LYS A 260 -20.82 1.67 -27.31
CA LYS A 260 -20.51 0.33 -26.79
C LYS A 260 -21.59 -0.14 -25.83
N VAL A 261 -22.16 0.77 -25.04
CA VAL A 261 -23.19 0.48 -24.04
C VAL A 261 -24.47 1.25 -24.35
N LYS A 262 -25.59 0.53 -24.36
CA LYS A 262 -26.94 1.07 -24.58
C LYS A 262 -27.81 0.92 -23.33
N GLU A 263 -28.88 1.69 -23.22
CA GLU A 263 -29.82 1.68 -22.09
C GLU A 263 -30.43 0.30 -21.81
N ASN A 264 -30.57 -0.52 -22.86
CA ASN A 264 -31.11 -1.87 -22.75
C ASN A 264 -30.05 -2.95 -22.43
N SER A 265 -28.79 -2.55 -22.23
CA SER A 265 -27.68 -3.44 -21.88
C SER A 265 -28.01 -4.25 -20.63
N LYS A 266 -27.88 -5.57 -20.73
CA LYS A 266 -28.05 -6.47 -19.59
C LYS A 266 -27.05 -6.16 -18.47
N THR A 267 -25.82 -5.78 -18.83
CA THR A 267 -24.77 -5.40 -17.89
C THR A 267 -25.16 -4.14 -17.13
N LEU A 268 -25.55 -3.07 -17.82
CA LEU A 268 -25.93 -1.80 -17.20
C LEU A 268 -27.12 -1.97 -16.25
N LYS A 269 -28.12 -2.79 -16.63
CA LYS A 269 -29.27 -3.11 -15.77
C LYS A 269 -28.88 -3.90 -14.51
N LYS A 270 -27.93 -4.83 -14.62
CA LYS A 270 -27.37 -5.55 -13.45
C LYS A 270 -26.60 -4.59 -12.55
N THR A 271 -25.79 -3.70 -13.13
CA THR A 271 -25.06 -2.66 -12.39
C THR A 271 -26.00 -1.74 -11.64
N LEU A 272 -27.11 -1.31 -12.26
CA LEU A 272 -28.15 -0.50 -11.60
C LEU A 272 -28.73 -1.21 -10.38
N ALA A 273 -29.08 -2.50 -10.52
CA ALA A 273 -29.61 -3.28 -9.40
C ALA A 273 -28.59 -3.40 -8.25
N LYS A 274 -27.31 -3.66 -8.58
CA LYS A 274 -26.22 -3.72 -7.60
C LYS A 274 -26.02 -2.38 -6.89
N MET A 275 -26.00 -1.26 -7.62
CA MET A 275 -25.86 0.07 -7.02
C MET A 275 -27.03 0.40 -6.09
N LYS A 276 -28.25 0.01 -6.46
CA LYS A 276 -29.44 0.20 -5.62
C LYS A 276 -29.41 -0.63 -4.32
N SER A 277 -28.83 -1.83 -4.34
CA SER A 277 -28.65 -2.62 -3.12
C SER A 277 -27.45 -2.19 -2.29
N LEU A 278 -26.39 -1.67 -2.93
CA LEU A 278 -25.15 -1.29 -2.27
C LEU A 278 -25.35 -0.19 -1.23
N LYS A 279 -26.31 0.72 -1.44
CA LYS A 279 -26.65 1.79 -0.49
C LYS A 279 -27.03 1.28 0.92
N ASP A 280 -27.54 0.06 1.01
CA ASP A 280 -28.03 -0.54 2.25
C ASP A 280 -26.97 -1.43 2.93
N VAL A 281 -25.82 -1.64 2.27
CA VAL A 281 -24.71 -2.47 2.76
C VAL A 281 -23.93 -1.76 3.86
N LYS A 282 -23.45 -2.52 4.84
CA LYS A 282 -22.57 -2.04 5.91
C LYS A 282 -21.29 -2.86 6.01
N ILE A 283 -20.15 -2.19 5.88
CA ILE A 283 -18.84 -2.77 6.18
C ILE A 283 -18.44 -2.26 7.57
N THR A 284 -18.45 -3.17 8.56
CA THR A 284 -18.14 -2.84 9.96
C THR A 284 -16.73 -3.29 10.29
N TYR A 285 -15.85 -2.33 10.56
CA TYR A 285 -14.50 -2.56 11.04
C TYR A 285 -14.49 -2.75 12.56
N THR A 286 -13.80 -3.77 13.04
CA THR A 286 -13.56 -4.01 14.46
C THR A 286 -12.14 -3.63 14.87
N PHE A 287 -12.03 -2.97 16.03
CA PHE A 287 -10.78 -2.51 16.64
C PHE A 287 -10.84 -2.81 18.14
N GLY A 288 -10.69 -4.09 18.50
CA GLY A 288 -11.00 -4.55 19.85
C GLY A 288 -12.48 -4.32 20.15
N ASP A 289 -12.77 -3.57 21.21
CA ASP A 289 -14.14 -3.24 21.61
C ASP A 289 -14.77 -2.09 20.80
N LYS A 290 -13.97 -1.40 19.96
CA LYS A 290 -14.46 -0.28 19.14
C LYS A 290 -14.87 -0.78 17.76
N GLN A 291 -15.85 -0.09 17.16
CA GLN A 291 -16.30 -0.34 15.80
C GLN A 291 -16.36 0.94 14.98
N GLU A 292 -16.04 0.83 13.70
CA GLU A 292 -16.28 1.86 12.69
C GLU A 292 -17.17 1.28 11.59
N VAL A 293 -18.27 1.94 11.25
CA VAL A 293 -19.17 1.49 10.19
C VAL A 293 -18.95 2.35 8.96
N LEU A 294 -18.54 1.72 7.86
CA LEU A 294 -18.60 2.30 6.53
C LEU A 294 -19.93 1.90 5.88
N ASP A 295 -20.83 2.86 5.73
CA ASP A 295 -22.12 2.62 5.11
C ASP A 295 -22.08 2.68 3.57
N GLY A 296 -23.07 2.04 2.97
CA GLY A 296 -23.26 1.96 1.53
C GLY A 296 -23.46 3.30 0.84
N THR A 297 -23.95 4.33 1.54
CA THR A 297 -24.14 5.66 0.96
C THR A 297 -22.81 6.37 0.74
N GLU A 298 -21.86 6.18 1.65
CA GLU A 298 -20.50 6.67 1.49
C GLU A 298 -19.76 5.89 0.38
N ILE A 299 -19.88 4.56 0.37
CA ILE A 299 -19.30 3.70 -0.68
C ILE A 299 -19.80 4.12 -2.07
N CYS A 300 -21.09 4.46 -2.22
CA CYS A 300 -21.67 4.87 -3.49
C CYS A 300 -21.02 6.13 -4.08
N LYS A 301 -20.49 7.05 -3.25
CA LYS A 301 -19.77 8.26 -3.70
C LYS A 301 -18.44 7.93 -4.38
N TRP A 302 -17.89 6.76 -4.09
CA TRP A 302 -16.62 6.30 -4.64
C TRP A 302 -16.81 5.49 -5.93
N MET A 303 -18.03 5.30 -6.43
CA MET A 303 -18.26 4.46 -7.60
C MET A 303 -18.15 5.25 -8.91
N LYS A 304 -17.26 4.77 -9.80
CA LYS A 304 -17.12 5.19 -11.19
C LYS A 304 -17.83 4.19 -12.12
N PHE A 305 -18.29 4.66 -13.28
CA PHE A 305 -18.97 3.82 -14.26
C PHE A 305 -18.18 3.73 -15.56
N GLU A 306 -17.71 2.52 -15.87
CA GLU A 306 -16.87 2.24 -17.04
C GLU A 306 -17.43 1.04 -17.80
N GLU A 307 -17.66 1.18 -19.11
CA GLU A 307 -18.22 0.14 -19.98
C GLU A 307 -19.47 -0.54 -19.39
N GLY A 308 -20.31 0.24 -18.71
CA GLY A 308 -21.56 -0.21 -18.09
C GLY A 308 -21.41 -1.00 -16.78
N LYS A 309 -20.21 -1.03 -16.20
CA LYS A 309 -19.90 -1.63 -14.89
C LYS A 309 -19.60 -0.54 -13.86
N ALA A 310 -19.88 -0.83 -12.60
CA ALA A 310 -19.46 0.02 -11.49
C ALA A 310 -18.07 -0.43 -11.02
N VAL A 311 -17.15 0.50 -10.87
CA VAL A 311 -15.77 0.28 -10.43
C VAL A 311 -15.51 1.22 -9.24
N VAL A 312 -14.83 0.72 -8.23
CA VAL A 312 -14.45 1.53 -7.05
C VAL A 312 -13.34 2.50 -7.45
N ASP A 313 -13.46 3.75 -7.00
CA ASP A 313 -12.41 4.77 -7.10
C ASP A 313 -11.33 4.51 -6.05
N ASP A 314 -10.21 3.94 -6.50
CA ASP A 314 -9.10 3.52 -5.64
C ASP A 314 -8.55 4.67 -4.78
N GLU A 315 -8.56 5.90 -5.28
CA GLU A 315 -8.05 7.06 -4.52
C GLU A 315 -8.94 7.36 -3.30
N GLN A 316 -10.26 7.35 -3.47
CA GLN A 316 -11.21 7.63 -2.40
C GLN A 316 -11.25 6.49 -1.38
N ALA A 317 -11.29 5.24 -1.85
CA ALA A 317 -11.25 4.08 -0.96
C ALA A 317 -9.94 4.02 -0.16
N LEU A 318 -8.79 4.31 -0.79
CA LEU A 318 -7.51 4.37 -0.10
C LEU A 318 -7.44 5.53 0.91
N ALA A 319 -8.04 6.67 0.59
CA ALA A 319 -8.13 7.80 1.53
C ALA A 319 -8.91 7.41 2.79
N TYR A 320 -10.00 6.65 2.65
CA TYR A 320 -10.74 6.09 3.77
C TYR A 320 -9.89 5.11 4.60
N VAL A 321 -9.19 4.17 3.95
CA VAL A 321 -8.28 3.24 4.66
C VAL A 321 -7.18 4.00 5.43
N LYS A 322 -6.61 5.07 4.84
CA LYS A 322 -5.62 5.92 5.52
C LYS A 322 -6.22 6.70 6.69
N SER A 323 -7.48 7.10 6.61
CA SER A 323 -8.17 7.79 7.72
C SER A 323 -8.39 6.84 8.90
N LEU A 324 -8.77 5.58 8.63
CA LEU A 324 -8.79 4.51 9.64
C LEU A 324 -7.42 4.36 10.27
N GLY A 325 -6.36 4.22 9.45
CA GLY A 325 -4.99 4.09 9.96
C GLY A 325 -4.57 5.28 10.85
N SER A 326 -4.94 6.50 10.48
CA SER A 326 -4.62 7.71 11.27
C SER A 326 -5.33 7.74 12.62
N LYS A 327 -6.58 7.25 12.67
CA LYS A 327 -7.41 7.21 13.88
C LYS A 327 -7.02 6.08 14.83
N TYR A 328 -6.60 4.96 14.26
CA TYR A 328 -6.58 3.68 14.98
C TYR A 328 -5.19 3.06 15.13
N ASN A 329 -4.23 3.30 14.22
CA ASN A 329 -2.90 2.71 14.36
C ASN A 329 -2.24 3.11 15.69
N THR A 330 -1.70 2.13 16.39
CA THR A 330 -1.02 2.31 17.68
C THR A 330 0.50 2.18 17.59
N VAL A 331 1.02 1.76 16.43
CA VAL A 331 2.45 1.79 16.14
C VAL A 331 3.01 3.20 16.38
N TYR A 332 4.16 3.31 17.06
CA TYR A 332 4.78 4.59 17.45
C TYR A 332 3.96 5.49 18.39
N LYS A 333 2.84 4.99 18.95
CA LYS A 333 2.11 5.71 19.99
C LYS A 333 2.66 5.37 21.37
N PRO A 334 2.69 6.32 22.31
CA PRO A 334 3.12 6.05 23.69
C PRO A 334 2.33 4.92 24.34
N LYS A 335 3.01 4.12 25.18
CA LYS A 335 2.39 3.05 25.99
C LYS A 335 2.42 3.45 27.46
N THR A 336 1.26 3.42 28.10
CA THR A 336 1.17 3.61 29.55
C THR A 336 1.22 2.24 30.23
N LEU A 337 2.17 2.05 31.14
CA LEU A 337 2.37 0.79 31.86
C LEU A 337 2.25 1.05 33.36
N LYS A 338 1.36 0.31 34.03
CA LYS A 338 1.42 0.15 35.48
C LYS A 338 2.53 -0.86 35.78
N THR A 339 3.66 -0.37 36.26
CA THR A 339 4.86 -1.17 36.44
C THR A 339 4.72 -2.16 37.59
N SER A 340 5.58 -3.17 37.58
CA SER A 340 5.77 -4.12 38.69
C SER A 340 6.29 -3.45 39.98
N TRP A 341 6.73 -2.19 39.90
CA TRP A 341 7.12 -1.35 41.05
C TRP A 341 5.97 -0.47 41.57
N GLY A 342 4.74 -0.64 41.07
CA GLY A 342 3.53 0.07 41.52
C GLY A 342 3.32 1.44 40.87
N SER A 343 4.39 2.13 40.48
CA SER A 343 4.33 3.39 39.73
C SER A 343 3.87 3.18 38.29
N THR A 344 3.24 4.19 37.69
CA THR A 344 2.87 4.19 36.26
C THR A 344 3.88 4.97 35.45
N VAL A 345 4.29 4.44 34.30
CA VAL A 345 5.22 5.08 33.36
C VAL A 345 4.59 5.23 31.99
N THR A 346 5.00 6.28 31.26
CA THR A 346 4.64 6.47 29.85
C THR A 346 5.88 6.26 28.98
N ILE A 347 5.83 5.22 28.15
CA ILE A 347 6.89 4.82 27.24
C ILE A 347 6.59 5.43 25.87
N SER A 348 7.20 6.56 25.56
CA SER A 348 6.83 7.38 24.39
C SER A 348 7.50 6.98 23.07
N ASN A 349 8.52 6.13 23.12
CA ASN A 349 9.30 5.73 21.96
C ASN A 349 9.04 4.26 21.58
N GLY A 350 9.44 3.88 20.37
CA GLY A 350 9.47 2.49 19.92
C GLY A 350 8.43 2.15 18.85
N SER A 351 8.61 1.01 18.21
CA SER A 351 7.85 0.57 17.03
C SER A 351 6.73 -0.41 17.35
N TYR A 352 6.42 -0.65 18.63
CA TYR A 352 5.37 -1.59 19.00
C TYR A 352 3.96 -1.02 18.77
N GLY A 353 3.05 -1.90 18.36
CA GLY A 353 1.64 -1.63 18.13
C GLY A 353 1.16 -2.23 16.82
N TRP A 354 -0.09 -1.97 16.46
CA TRP A 354 -0.68 -2.46 15.23
C TRP A 354 -0.80 -1.35 14.20
N LYS A 355 -0.75 -1.75 12.93
CA LYS A 355 -0.76 -0.87 11.77
C LYS A 355 -1.56 -1.49 10.65
N ILE A 356 -2.58 -0.78 10.18
CA ILE A 356 -3.35 -1.17 8.98
C ILE A 356 -2.44 -1.17 7.75
N GLY A 357 -2.50 -2.24 6.96
CA GLY A 357 -1.75 -2.39 5.72
C GLY A 357 -2.52 -1.78 4.55
N ASN A 358 -2.29 -0.51 4.27
CA ASN A 358 -3.05 0.28 3.29
C ASN A 358 -3.37 -0.45 1.98
N ASP A 359 -2.38 -1.03 1.31
CA ASP A 359 -2.57 -1.66 0.00
C ASP A 359 -3.41 -2.95 0.10
N LYS A 360 -3.12 -3.78 1.11
CA LYS A 360 -3.82 -5.04 1.34
C LYS A 360 -5.23 -4.84 1.88
N GLU A 361 -5.42 -3.82 2.69
CA GLU A 361 -6.75 -3.42 3.15
C GLU A 361 -7.58 -2.84 2.01
N LEU A 362 -7.00 -2.03 1.11
CA LEU A 362 -7.69 -1.56 -0.09
C LEU A 362 -8.13 -2.73 -0.99
N GLU A 363 -7.25 -3.72 -1.22
CA GLU A 363 -7.59 -4.93 -1.98
C GLU A 363 -8.78 -5.67 -1.35
N GLN A 364 -8.81 -5.80 -0.01
CA GLN A 364 -9.90 -6.47 0.69
C GLN A 364 -11.20 -5.66 0.68
N LEU A 365 -11.14 -4.36 0.96
CA LEU A 365 -12.29 -3.45 0.91
C LEU A 365 -12.98 -3.48 -0.45
N LYS A 366 -12.21 -3.48 -1.55
CA LYS A 366 -12.77 -3.59 -2.91
C LYS A 366 -13.51 -4.92 -3.12
N LYS A 367 -13.04 -6.03 -2.55
CA LYS A 367 -13.75 -7.33 -2.62
C LYS A 367 -15.04 -7.30 -1.83
N ASP A 368 -15.04 -6.68 -0.65
CA ASP A 368 -16.24 -6.57 0.19
C ASP A 368 -17.32 -5.71 -0.49
N ILE A 369 -16.92 -4.58 -1.08
CA ILE A 369 -17.80 -3.72 -1.89
C ILE A 369 -18.34 -4.49 -3.10
N ASP A 370 -17.51 -5.28 -3.78
CA ASP A 370 -17.93 -6.06 -4.94
C ASP A 370 -18.94 -7.17 -4.57
N ALA A 371 -18.75 -7.80 -3.40
CA ALA A 371 -19.64 -8.81 -2.86
C ALA A 371 -21.03 -8.24 -2.51
N GLY A 372 -21.09 -6.97 -2.11
CA GLY A 372 -22.35 -6.24 -1.87
C GLY A 372 -23.18 -6.82 -0.72
N LYS A 373 -22.51 -7.23 0.36
CA LYS A 373 -23.14 -7.81 1.57
C LYS A 373 -22.54 -7.17 2.81
N ASP A 374 -23.32 -7.17 3.89
CA ASP A 374 -22.83 -6.78 5.19
C ASP A 374 -21.69 -7.69 5.63
N VAL A 375 -20.63 -7.08 6.17
CA VAL A 375 -19.47 -7.80 6.72
C VAL A 375 -19.00 -7.11 7.99
N THR A 376 -18.57 -7.92 8.96
CA THR A 376 -17.89 -7.46 10.16
C THR A 376 -16.54 -8.15 10.22
N ARG A 377 -15.46 -7.35 10.27
CA ARG A 377 -14.09 -7.87 10.25
C ARG A 377 -13.09 -6.88 10.81
N ASP A 378 -11.95 -7.40 11.21
CA ASP A 378 -10.75 -6.58 11.41
C ASP A 378 -10.24 -6.06 10.05
N PRO A 379 -9.54 -4.91 10.04
CA PRO A 379 -8.77 -4.51 8.87
C PRO A 379 -7.59 -5.48 8.65
N VAL A 380 -7.11 -5.54 7.41
CA VAL A 380 -5.89 -6.26 7.07
C VAL A 380 -4.70 -5.48 7.62
N TYR A 381 -4.03 -6.05 8.61
CA TYR A 381 -2.89 -5.43 9.28
C TYR A 381 -1.56 -5.71 8.55
N ALA A 382 -0.70 -4.69 8.46
CA ALA A 382 0.72 -4.84 8.12
C ALA A 382 1.58 -5.20 9.34
N GLN A 383 1.11 -4.83 10.53
CA GLN A 383 1.72 -5.20 11.80
C GLN A 383 0.59 -5.41 12.82
N THR A 384 0.64 -6.50 13.57
CA THR A 384 -0.32 -6.82 14.64
C THR A 384 0.27 -6.52 16.01
N ALA A 385 -0.59 -6.43 17.01
CA ALA A 385 -0.20 -6.36 18.41
C ALA A 385 -0.89 -7.51 19.19
N ASN A 386 -0.46 -7.75 20.43
CA ASN A 386 -1.08 -8.75 21.30
C ASN A 386 -2.57 -8.49 21.57
N SER A 387 -2.99 -7.23 21.54
CA SER A 387 -4.39 -6.83 21.73
C SER A 387 -4.74 -5.60 20.89
N HIS A 388 -6.02 -5.43 20.59
CA HIS A 388 -6.57 -4.22 19.94
C HIS A 388 -7.31 -3.30 20.95
N GLY A 389 -7.17 -3.56 22.25
CA GLY A 389 -7.69 -2.71 23.33
C GLY A 389 -6.82 -1.49 23.64
N GLU A 390 -7.14 -0.79 24.74
CA GLU A 390 -6.38 0.39 25.22
C GLU A 390 -4.90 0.07 25.49
N ASN A 391 -4.63 -1.12 26.03
CA ASN A 391 -3.29 -1.66 26.20
C ASN A 391 -3.01 -2.71 25.11
N ASP A 392 -2.51 -2.26 23.97
CA ASP A 392 -2.23 -3.14 22.82
C ASP A 392 -1.07 -4.14 23.04
N TYR A 393 -0.30 -3.96 24.12
CA TYR A 393 0.70 -4.94 24.58
C TYR A 393 0.07 -6.11 25.37
N GLY A 394 -1.19 -6.00 25.81
CA GLY A 394 -1.90 -7.05 26.52
C GLY A 394 -1.25 -7.42 27.85
N ASP A 395 -1.34 -8.70 28.24
CA ASP A 395 -0.86 -9.26 29.50
C ASP A 395 0.36 -10.20 29.32
N THR A 396 0.93 -10.19 28.11
CA THR A 396 2.10 -10.99 27.74
C THR A 396 3.18 -10.07 27.23
N TYR A 397 4.16 -9.73 28.06
CA TYR A 397 5.20 -8.74 27.74
C TYR A 397 6.45 -8.94 28.58
N VAL A 398 7.58 -8.45 28.06
CA VAL A 398 8.80 -8.26 28.86
C VAL A 398 8.83 -6.82 29.36
N GLU A 399 8.95 -6.65 30.68
CA GLU A 399 9.10 -5.36 31.36
C GLU A 399 10.57 -5.18 31.76
N ILE A 400 11.23 -4.14 31.23
CA ILE A 400 12.66 -3.89 31.47
C ILE A 400 12.82 -2.52 32.12
N ASN A 401 13.15 -2.53 33.41
CA ASN A 401 13.48 -1.33 34.16
C ASN A 401 15.01 -1.13 34.17
N LEU A 402 15.48 -0.16 33.38
CA LEU A 402 16.91 0.15 33.28
C LEU A 402 17.48 0.76 34.56
N THR A 403 16.67 1.45 35.36
CA THR A 403 17.10 2.02 36.65
C THR A 403 17.34 0.93 37.69
N ALA A 404 16.44 -0.04 37.77
CA ALA A 404 16.58 -1.18 38.67
C ALA A 404 17.62 -2.21 38.18
N GLN A 405 17.94 -2.22 36.88
CA GLN A 405 18.67 -3.29 36.20
C GLN A 405 18.03 -4.66 36.41
N HIS A 406 16.70 -4.67 36.38
CA HIS A 406 15.87 -5.82 36.68
C HIS A 406 14.71 -5.91 35.70
N LEU A 407 14.41 -7.13 35.23
CA LEU A 407 13.33 -7.37 34.28
C LEU A 407 12.34 -8.40 34.80
N TYR A 408 11.12 -8.28 34.29
CA TYR A 408 10.08 -9.27 34.43
C TYR A 408 9.62 -9.74 33.05
N PHE A 409 9.27 -11.01 32.92
CA PHE A 409 8.53 -11.51 31.77
C PHE A 409 7.20 -12.09 32.23
N TYR A 410 6.10 -11.50 31.74
CA TYR A 410 4.75 -11.95 31.98
C TYR A 410 4.21 -12.69 30.76
N LYS A 411 3.47 -13.76 30.99
CA LYS A 411 2.76 -14.53 29.96
C LYS A 411 1.34 -14.86 30.43
N ASN A 412 0.36 -14.36 29.68
CA ASN A 412 -1.06 -14.43 30.01
C ASN A 412 -1.33 -13.93 31.45
N GLY A 413 -0.70 -12.81 31.82
CA GLY A 413 -0.80 -12.19 33.14
C GLY A 413 0.00 -12.87 34.25
N ASN A 414 0.66 -14.01 33.99
CA ASN A 414 1.45 -14.73 34.99
C ASN A 414 2.93 -14.40 34.88
N LEU A 415 3.61 -14.20 36.02
CA LEU A 415 5.05 -13.99 36.08
C LEU A 415 5.80 -15.28 35.71
N VAL A 416 6.63 -15.23 34.67
CA VAL A 416 7.44 -16.35 34.17
C VAL A 416 8.92 -16.19 34.51
N VAL A 417 9.45 -14.97 34.40
CA VAL A 417 10.85 -14.65 34.72
C VAL A 417 10.91 -13.39 35.55
N ASP A 418 11.72 -13.43 36.59
CA ASP A 418 12.14 -12.35 37.49
C ASP A 418 13.67 -12.48 37.55
N SER A 419 14.39 -11.48 37.02
CA SER A 419 15.84 -11.57 36.90
C SER A 419 16.51 -10.20 36.78
N ASP A 420 17.63 -10.06 37.48
CA ASP A 420 18.60 -9.03 37.19
C ASP A 420 19.21 -9.21 35.78
N PHE A 421 19.68 -8.10 35.21
CA PHE A 421 20.41 -8.07 33.94
C PHE A 421 21.54 -7.03 33.97
N VAL A 422 22.31 -6.92 32.88
CA VAL A 422 23.23 -5.79 32.66
C VAL A 422 22.94 -5.17 31.31
N SER A 423 22.51 -3.90 31.33
CA SER A 423 22.18 -3.11 30.14
C SER A 423 23.43 -2.51 29.46
N GLY A 424 23.16 -1.73 28.42
CA GLY A 424 24.13 -0.98 27.65
C GLY A 424 24.98 0.00 28.46
N ASN A 425 26.24 0.15 28.05
CA ASN A 425 27.24 0.97 28.74
C ASN A 425 27.04 2.47 28.49
N ILE A 426 26.48 3.20 29.46
CA ILE A 426 26.20 4.64 29.29
C ILE A 426 27.48 5.48 29.20
N SER A 427 28.57 5.13 29.91
CA SER A 427 29.82 5.91 29.84
C SER A 427 30.52 5.78 28.49
N LYS A 428 30.15 4.77 27.69
CA LYS A 428 30.64 4.57 26.32
C LYS A 428 29.64 5.00 25.24
N GLY A 429 28.54 5.65 25.61
CA GLY A 429 27.48 6.04 24.68
C GLY A 429 26.64 4.88 24.15
N ASN A 430 26.76 3.69 24.75
CA ASN A 430 26.08 2.46 24.32
C ASN A 430 24.84 2.14 25.17
N GLY A 431 24.13 3.16 25.67
CA GLY A 431 22.95 2.97 26.51
C GLY A 431 21.85 2.15 25.80
N THR A 432 21.17 1.27 26.53
CA THR A 432 20.02 0.52 25.98
C THR A 432 18.89 1.52 25.68
N PRO A 433 18.33 1.53 24.47
CA PRO A 433 17.29 2.48 24.10
C PRO A 433 15.97 2.17 24.82
N VAL A 434 15.38 3.20 25.44
CA VAL A 434 14.02 3.14 26.00
C VAL A 434 12.98 3.12 24.88
N GLY A 435 11.91 2.36 25.09
CA GLY A 435 10.82 2.26 24.13
C GLY A 435 10.02 0.96 24.25
N ALA A 436 8.89 0.93 23.55
CA ALA A 436 8.07 -0.26 23.37
C ALA A 436 8.36 -0.87 22.00
N TYR A 437 8.84 -2.11 21.98
CA TYR A 437 9.29 -2.78 20.76
C TYR A 437 8.72 -4.18 20.62
N PRO A 438 8.41 -4.66 19.41
CA PRO A 438 8.13 -6.07 19.19
C PRO A 438 9.44 -6.86 19.15
N VAL A 439 9.45 -8.07 19.70
CA VAL A 439 10.51 -9.05 19.40
C VAL A 439 10.49 -9.32 17.90
N THR A 440 11.62 -9.13 17.21
CA THR A 440 11.71 -9.27 15.76
C THR A 440 11.66 -10.75 15.35
N TYR A 441 12.45 -11.59 16.02
CA TYR A 441 12.51 -13.03 15.84
C TYR A 441 13.20 -13.67 17.06
N THR A 442 13.29 -15.00 17.08
CA THR A 442 14.12 -15.73 18.05
C THR A 442 15.09 -16.63 17.32
N GLU A 443 16.33 -16.69 17.78
CA GLU A 443 17.39 -17.50 17.18
C GLU A 443 18.22 -18.22 18.25
N ARG A 444 18.48 -19.51 18.03
CA ARG A 444 19.30 -20.34 18.93
C ARG A 444 20.73 -20.43 18.39
N ASN A 445 21.71 -20.33 19.27
CA ASN A 445 23.15 -20.40 18.94
C ASN A 445 23.56 -19.37 17.88
N ALA A 446 23.30 -18.09 18.15
CA ALA A 446 23.61 -16.98 17.25
C ALA A 446 25.01 -16.41 17.53
N THR A 447 25.65 -15.85 16.50
CA THR A 447 26.89 -15.07 16.64
C THR A 447 26.57 -13.59 16.40
N LEU A 448 26.59 -12.78 17.46
CA LEU A 448 26.34 -11.35 17.40
C LEU A 448 27.61 -10.62 16.97
N LYS A 449 27.53 -9.78 15.94
CA LYS A 449 28.67 -9.00 15.42
C LYS A 449 28.36 -7.51 15.44
N GLY A 450 29.23 -6.73 16.08
CA GLY A 450 29.26 -5.28 15.99
C GLY A 450 30.54 -4.78 15.35
N GLU A 451 30.75 -3.47 15.36
CA GLU A 451 31.91 -2.81 14.72
C GLU A 451 33.24 -3.39 15.19
N ASN A 452 33.37 -3.69 16.49
CA ASN A 452 34.61 -4.17 17.10
C ASN A 452 34.42 -5.41 18.00
N TYR A 453 33.31 -6.15 17.87
CA TYR A 453 33.07 -7.33 18.71
C TYR A 453 32.35 -8.45 17.95
N SER A 454 32.59 -9.69 18.39
CA SER A 454 31.85 -10.89 18.02
C SER A 454 31.55 -11.68 19.30
N SER A 455 30.33 -12.15 19.49
CA SER A 455 29.94 -12.91 20.68
C SER A 455 28.97 -14.02 20.33
N ASP A 456 29.34 -15.25 20.68
CA ASP A 456 28.47 -16.42 20.52
C ASP A 456 27.51 -16.49 21.71
N VAL A 457 26.21 -16.56 21.43
CA VAL A 457 25.14 -16.60 22.43
C VAL A 457 24.19 -17.77 22.15
N SER A 458 23.67 -18.38 23.19
CA SER A 458 22.79 -19.55 23.08
C SER A 458 21.37 -19.15 22.68
N PHE A 459 20.91 -17.98 23.15
CA PHE A 459 19.54 -17.49 22.98
C PHE A 459 19.56 -16.03 22.54
N TRP A 460 19.12 -15.75 21.31
CA TRP A 460 19.04 -14.41 20.77
C TRP A 460 17.59 -13.98 20.53
N MET A 461 17.21 -12.84 21.11
CA MET A 461 15.86 -12.26 21.05
C MET A 461 15.95 -10.75 20.76
N PRO A 462 16.22 -10.34 19.50
CA PRO A 462 16.26 -8.94 19.10
C PRO A 462 14.89 -8.28 19.21
N TYR A 463 14.88 -7.00 19.62
CA TYR A 463 13.66 -6.20 19.66
C TYR A 463 13.85 -4.76 19.13
N CYS A 464 15.07 -4.21 19.14
CA CYS A 464 15.32 -2.84 18.67
C CYS A 464 16.56 -2.78 17.76
N GLY A 465 16.39 -3.14 16.48
CA GLY A 465 17.49 -3.19 15.52
C GLY A 465 18.53 -4.24 15.93
N ASN A 466 19.76 -3.79 16.21
CA ASN A 466 20.85 -4.65 16.70
C ASN A 466 20.85 -4.86 18.22
N VAL A 467 19.84 -4.34 18.94
CA VAL A 467 19.66 -4.51 20.38
C VAL A 467 18.64 -5.63 20.67
N GLY A 468 18.99 -6.51 21.59
CA GLY A 468 18.14 -7.61 22.02
C GLY A 468 18.50 -8.15 23.40
N MET A 469 17.76 -9.17 23.81
CA MET A 469 18.02 -9.96 25.01
C MET A 469 18.83 -11.20 24.63
N HIS A 470 19.85 -11.54 25.42
CA HIS A 470 20.59 -12.80 25.26
C HIS A 470 21.31 -13.23 26.54
N ASP A 471 21.72 -14.50 26.59
CA ASP A 471 22.61 -14.99 27.64
C ASP A 471 24.00 -14.34 27.53
N ALA A 472 24.59 -14.05 28.69
CA ALA A 472 25.95 -13.52 28.80
C ALA A 472 26.82 -14.44 29.67
N SER A 473 27.21 -15.59 29.10
CA SER A 473 28.00 -16.62 29.78
C SER A 473 29.36 -16.13 30.31
N TRP A 474 29.88 -15.04 29.76
CA TRP A 474 31.11 -14.38 30.23
C TRP A 474 30.93 -13.57 31.52
N ARG A 475 29.69 -13.31 31.97
CA ARG A 475 29.41 -12.56 33.20
C ARG A 475 29.00 -13.49 34.33
N LYS A 476 29.60 -13.24 35.51
CA LYS A 476 29.25 -13.93 36.77
C LYS A 476 28.29 -13.12 37.64
N THR A 477 28.20 -11.82 37.43
CA THR A 477 27.38 -10.90 38.23
C THR A 477 26.51 -10.03 37.33
N PHE A 478 25.27 -9.81 37.79
CA PHE A 478 24.25 -9.02 37.10
C PHE A 478 23.66 -7.98 38.08
N GLY A 479 22.85 -7.05 37.56
CA GLY A 479 22.24 -5.99 38.35
C GLY A 479 23.22 -4.91 38.80
N GLY A 480 22.82 -4.13 39.80
CA GLY A 480 23.63 -3.06 40.36
C GLY A 480 23.89 -1.91 39.38
N ASN A 481 25.00 -1.19 39.57
CA ASN A 481 25.38 -0.07 38.69
C ASN A 481 26.38 -0.49 37.57
N ILE A 482 26.56 -1.79 37.33
CA ILE A 482 27.57 -2.35 36.39
C ILE A 482 27.44 -1.71 35.00
N TYR A 483 26.21 -1.51 34.55
CA TYR A 483 25.91 -0.89 33.26
C TYR A 483 26.51 0.51 33.10
N LYS A 484 26.76 1.25 34.19
CA LYS A 484 27.30 2.61 34.11
C LYS A 484 28.70 2.67 33.48
N ARG A 485 29.54 1.65 33.75
CA ARG A 485 30.97 1.64 33.36
C ARG A 485 31.41 0.37 32.63
N ASN A 486 30.74 -0.75 32.87
CA ASN A 486 31.05 -2.06 32.30
C ASN A 486 29.79 -2.75 31.74
N GLY A 487 28.90 -1.98 31.11
CA GLY A 487 27.71 -2.47 30.42
C GLY A 487 27.99 -3.13 29.06
N SER A 488 26.92 -3.52 28.36
CA SER A 488 26.97 -4.08 27.00
C SER A 488 27.12 -3.00 25.91
N HIS A 489 27.04 -3.40 24.64
CA HIS A 489 26.91 -2.48 23.49
C HIS A 489 25.46 -2.08 23.19
N GLY A 490 24.56 -2.18 24.18
CA GLY A 490 23.14 -1.84 24.06
C GLY A 490 22.21 -3.00 24.43
N CYS A 491 22.66 -4.25 24.22
CA CYS A 491 21.90 -5.46 24.57
C CYS A 491 21.61 -5.61 26.07
N VAL A 492 20.59 -6.39 26.37
CA VAL A 492 20.22 -6.81 27.72
C VAL A 492 20.91 -8.15 28.00
N ASN A 493 22.02 -8.11 28.73
CA ASN A 493 22.79 -9.30 29.09
C ASN A 493 22.11 -10.02 30.26
N LEU A 494 21.74 -11.28 30.06
CA LEU A 494 21.01 -12.07 31.05
C LEU A 494 21.82 -13.24 31.61
N PRO A 495 21.53 -13.66 32.85
CA PRO A 495 21.90 -14.99 33.32
C PRO A 495 21.36 -16.06 32.37
N TYR A 496 22.13 -17.12 32.15
CA TYR A 496 21.78 -18.19 31.20
C TYR A 496 20.38 -18.77 31.44
N ALA A 497 20.01 -19.02 32.71
CA ALA A 497 18.72 -19.58 33.07
C ALA A 497 17.54 -18.64 32.72
N ALA A 498 17.70 -17.34 32.99
CA ALA A 498 16.69 -16.34 32.64
C ALA A 498 16.55 -16.22 31.12
N ALA A 499 17.66 -16.10 30.38
CA ALA A 499 17.64 -16.05 28.92
C ALA A 499 16.94 -17.27 28.31
N LYS A 500 17.25 -18.48 28.81
CA LYS A 500 16.59 -19.73 28.39
C LYS A 500 15.09 -19.70 28.65
N ALA A 501 14.67 -19.30 29.86
CA ALA A 501 13.27 -19.28 30.24
C ALA A 501 12.43 -18.30 29.40
N ILE A 502 12.99 -17.12 29.09
CA ILE A 502 12.37 -16.16 28.17
C ILE A 502 12.31 -16.77 26.77
N PHE A 503 13.42 -17.27 26.24
CA PHE A 503 13.51 -17.81 24.88
C PHE A 503 12.51 -18.94 24.61
N GLU A 504 12.31 -19.84 25.59
CA GLU A 504 11.37 -20.96 25.47
C GLU A 504 9.90 -20.54 25.50
N ASN A 505 9.61 -19.29 25.88
CA ASN A 505 8.25 -18.80 26.09
C ASN A 505 7.88 -17.56 25.28
N ILE A 506 8.84 -16.86 24.70
CA ILE A 506 8.66 -15.66 23.90
C ILE A 506 8.55 -16.01 22.40
N ALA A 507 7.81 -15.20 21.65
CA ALA A 507 7.69 -15.34 20.20
C ALA A 507 7.88 -13.97 19.52
N ALA A 508 8.16 -14.01 18.21
CA ALA A 508 8.16 -12.80 17.38
C ALA A 508 6.82 -12.05 17.55
N GLY A 509 6.90 -10.73 17.61
CA GLY A 509 5.77 -9.84 17.88
C GLY A 509 5.50 -9.57 19.36
N TYR A 510 6.05 -10.35 20.31
CA TYR A 510 5.81 -10.08 21.73
C TYR A 510 6.41 -8.72 22.13
N PRO A 511 5.70 -7.91 22.93
CA PRO A 511 6.16 -6.60 23.38
C PRO A 511 7.30 -6.70 24.40
N VAL A 512 8.29 -5.83 24.21
CA VAL A 512 9.37 -5.52 25.14
C VAL A 512 9.24 -4.05 25.51
N LEU A 513 8.93 -3.78 26.77
CA LEU A 513 8.66 -2.46 27.34
C LEU A 513 9.87 -2.01 28.15
N VAL A 514 10.69 -1.13 27.56
CA VAL A 514 11.95 -0.66 28.17
C VAL A 514 11.77 0.78 28.66
N TYR A 515 12.07 1.03 29.94
CA TYR A 515 11.94 2.34 30.54
C TYR A 515 12.95 2.57 31.68
N GLU A 516 13.02 3.82 32.13
CA GLU A 516 13.71 4.25 33.34
C GLU A 516 12.68 4.68 34.39
N LEU A 517 12.96 4.40 35.65
CA LEU A 517 12.09 4.76 36.77
C LEU A 517 12.96 5.18 37.96
N PRO A 518 13.38 6.45 38.03
CA PRO A 518 14.19 6.98 39.13
C PRO A 518 13.57 6.67 40.51
N GLY A 519 14.41 6.29 41.47
CA GLY A 519 13.97 5.84 42.80
C GLY A 519 13.74 4.33 42.90
N THR A 520 14.01 3.56 41.84
CA THR A 520 13.97 2.09 41.85
C THR A 520 15.35 1.45 41.72
N GLU A 521 16.42 2.22 41.96
CA GLU A 521 17.78 1.70 42.01
C GLU A 521 17.86 0.50 42.95
N SER A 522 18.47 -0.60 42.48
CA SER A 522 18.61 -1.79 43.31
C SER A 522 19.46 -1.48 44.55
N PRO A 523 19.20 -2.13 45.71
CA PRO A 523 20.05 -1.98 46.90
C PRO A 523 21.54 -2.20 46.59
N LYS A 524 21.82 -3.15 45.71
CA LYS A 524 23.16 -3.40 45.18
C LYS A 524 23.74 -2.20 44.42
N ALA A 525 22.96 -1.54 43.56
CA ALA A 525 23.41 -0.35 42.85
C ALA A 525 23.76 0.79 43.82
N ILE A 526 22.90 0.99 44.84
CA ILE A 526 23.12 1.99 45.90
C ILE A 526 24.42 1.67 46.66
N ALA A 527 24.61 0.41 47.09
CA ALA A 527 25.82 -0.01 47.78
C ALA A 527 27.09 0.17 46.93
N MET A 528 27.01 -0.14 45.63
CA MET A 528 28.13 0.06 44.69
C MET A 528 28.44 1.55 44.49
N ASP A 529 27.43 2.42 44.38
CA ASP A 529 27.61 3.87 44.26
C ASP A 529 28.23 4.46 45.54
N GLN A 530 27.77 4.03 46.72
CA GLN A 530 28.33 4.43 48.02
C GLN A 530 29.79 3.99 48.18
N GLY A 531 30.10 2.73 47.86
CA GLY A 531 31.47 2.22 47.89
C GLY A 531 32.39 3.00 46.94
N ALA A 532 31.93 3.28 45.72
CA ALA A 532 32.68 4.09 44.75
C ALA A 532 32.94 5.51 45.27
N SER A 533 31.97 6.14 45.95
CA SER A 533 32.17 7.47 46.56
C SER A 533 33.27 7.46 47.62
N VAL A 534 33.40 6.38 48.40
CA VAL A 534 34.48 6.24 49.39
C VAL A 534 35.82 5.95 48.71
N VAL A 535 35.84 5.16 47.63
CA VAL A 535 37.04 4.96 46.80
C VAL A 535 37.59 6.30 46.31
N ASP A 536 36.70 7.16 45.79
CA ASP A 536 37.07 8.49 45.31
C ASP A 536 37.57 9.39 46.44
N ALA A 537 36.96 9.33 47.63
CA ALA A 537 37.42 10.06 48.81
C ALA A 537 38.83 9.62 49.26
N ILE A 538 39.11 8.31 49.26
CA ILE A 538 40.43 7.76 49.58
C ILE A 538 41.47 8.19 48.54
N ASN A 539 41.13 8.13 47.25
CA ASN A 539 42.03 8.60 46.18
C ASN A 539 42.30 10.11 46.31
N GLY A 540 41.34 10.88 46.79
CA GLY A 540 41.45 12.32 47.04
C GLY A 540 42.38 12.71 48.18
N ILE A 541 42.85 11.77 49.02
CA ILE A 541 43.87 12.04 50.05
C ILE A 541 45.19 12.46 49.38
N GLY A 542 45.53 11.85 48.25
CA GLY A 542 46.78 12.12 47.53
C GLY A 542 48.03 11.77 48.34
N GLU A 543 49.08 12.57 48.18
CA GLU A 543 50.31 12.45 48.97
C GLU A 543 50.06 12.88 50.42
N VAL A 544 50.46 12.04 51.37
CA VAL A 544 50.21 12.26 52.79
C VAL A 544 51.18 13.30 53.34
N SER A 545 50.64 14.35 53.94
CA SER A 545 51.36 15.41 54.63
C SER A 545 50.70 15.74 55.96
N LEU A 546 51.30 16.62 56.77
CA LEU A 546 50.66 17.11 58.00
C LEU A 546 49.31 17.83 57.76
N GLY A 547 49.05 18.30 56.54
CA GLY A 547 47.76 18.88 56.13
C GLY A 547 46.68 17.86 55.76
N SER A 548 47.01 16.56 55.68
CA SER A 548 46.09 15.53 55.19
C SER A 548 45.09 15.02 56.24
N GLU A 549 45.16 15.48 57.49
CA GLU A 549 44.34 15.02 58.63
C GLU A 549 42.84 15.01 58.32
N GLY A 550 42.33 16.12 57.80
CA GLY A 550 40.91 16.27 57.48
C GLY A 550 40.46 15.32 56.38
N ALA A 551 41.27 15.14 55.32
CA ALA A 551 40.95 14.25 54.22
C ALA A 551 40.91 12.78 54.67
N ILE A 552 41.90 12.35 55.47
CA ILE A 552 41.97 11.00 56.04
C ILE A 552 40.79 10.74 56.96
N THR A 553 40.50 11.67 57.88
CA THR A 553 39.38 11.55 58.83
C THR A 553 38.04 11.48 58.11
N ASN A 554 37.84 12.31 57.08
CA ASN A 554 36.63 12.28 56.27
C ASN A 554 36.48 10.95 55.51
N ALA A 555 37.54 10.44 54.91
CA ALA A 555 37.52 9.15 54.21
C ALA A 555 37.22 7.99 55.18
N ARG A 556 37.82 7.99 56.37
CA ARG A 556 37.55 7.01 57.43
C ARG A 556 36.12 7.05 57.92
N ASN A 557 35.59 8.25 58.19
CA ASN A 557 34.20 8.41 58.63
C ASN A 557 33.22 7.96 57.54
N ALA A 558 33.50 8.30 56.28
CA ALA A 558 32.69 7.87 55.14
C ALA A 558 32.69 6.33 55.01
N TYR A 559 33.86 5.68 55.12
CA TYR A 559 33.97 4.22 55.12
C TYR A 559 33.21 3.57 56.28
N ASN A 560 33.34 4.12 57.49
CA ASN A 560 32.67 3.58 58.68
C ASN A 560 31.15 3.70 58.61
N GLY A 561 30.63 4.71 57.90
CA GLY A 561 29.20 4.91 57.67
C GLY A 561 28.59 3.98 56.62
N LEU A 562 29.39 3.19 55.91
CA LEU A 562 28.90 2.23 54.92
C LEU A 562 28.29 0.98 55.54
N SER A 563 27.32 0.38 54.85
CA SER A 563 26.89 -1.00 55.12
C SER A 563 28.00 -2.01 54.77
N GLU A 564 27.92 -3.22 55.32
CA GLU A 564 28.90 -4.28 55.00
C GLU A 564 28.94 -4.62 53.50
N GLU A 565 27.79 -4.60 52.83
CA GLU A 565 27.75 -4.77 51.37
C GLU A 565 28.48 -3.61 50.66
N ALA A 566 28.24 -2.36 51.05
CA ALA A 566 28.89 -1.21 50.44
C ALA A 566 30.42 -1.18 50.70
N LYS A 567 30.86 -1.58 51.90
CA LYS A 567 32.29 -1.72 52.23
C LYS A 567 32.99 -2.71 51.31
N SER A 568 32.32 -3.79 50.89
CA SER A 568 32.89 -4.77 49.96
C SER A 568 33.25 -4.20 48.58
N TYR A 569 32.66 -3.05 48.21
CA TYR A 569 32.95 -2.34 46.97
C TYR A 569 34.05 -1.27 47.12
N VAL A 570 34.60 -1.05 48.32
CA VAL A 570 35.71 -0.12 48.54
C VAL A 570 37.04 -0.81 48.24
N SER A 571 37.45 -0.79 46.98
CA SER A 571 38.60 -1.57 46.48
C SER A 571 39.98 -1.09 46.95
N ASN A 572 40.10 0.16 47.41
CA ASN A 572 41.36 0.79 47.83
C ASN A 572 41.42 1.02 49.35
N TYR A 573 40.69 0.25 50.14
CA TYR A 573 40.66 0.38 51.60
C TYR A 573 42.05 0.33 52.25
N SER A 574 42.95 -0.54 51.78
CA SER A 574 44.33 -0.61 52.28
C SER A 574 45.13 0.69 52.09
N THR A 575 44.78 1.50 51.10
CA THR A 575 45.39 2.82 50.88
C THR A 575 45.01 3.80 51.99
N LEU A 576 43.78 3.71 52.52
CA LEU A 576 43.38 4.50 53.67
C LEU A 576 44.18 4.11 54.92
N GLU A 577 44.34 2.81 55.18
CA GLU A 577 45.13 2.33 56.33
C GLU A 577 46.60 2.75 56.23
N ALA A 578 47.18 2.68 55.02
CA ALA A 578 48.53 3.16 54.77
C ALA A 578 48.65 4.68 54.98
N ALA A 579 47.63 5.45 54.55
CA ALA A 579 47.62 6.90 54.73
C ALA A 579 47.53 7.31 56.21
N GLU A 580 46.72 6.61 57.00
CA GLU A 580 46.62 6.80 58.45
C GLU A 580 47.96 6.52 59.15
N ALA A 581 48.61 5.41 58.80
CA ALA A 581 49.91 5.06 59.36
C ALA A 581 51.00 6.07 58.97
N ALA A 582 51.04 6.51 57.71
CA ALA A 582 51.99 7.52 57.22
C ALA A 582 51.78 8.86 57.94
N TYR A 583 50.53 9.30 58.09
CA TYR A 583 50.21 10.53 58.80
C TYR A 583 50.65 10.47 60.27
N ALA A 584 50.36 9.37 60.97
CA ALA A 584 50.82 9.17 62.35
C ALA A 584 52.37 9.21 62.48
N GLY A 585 53.07 8.67 61.49
CA GLY A 585 54.53 8.75 61.38
C GLY A 585 55.02 10.19 61.22
N LEU A 586 54.41 10.97 60.33
CA LEU A 586 54.75 12.39 60.13
C LEU A 586 54.51 13.23 61.38
N VAL A 587 53.39 13.01 62.07
CA VAL A 587 53.08 13.70 63.34
C VAL A 587 54.13 13.38 64.40
N SER A 588 54.55 12.12 64.50
CA SER A 588 55.59 11.70 65.44
C SER A 588 56.95 12.32 65.11
N GLN A 589 57.33 12.33 63.83
CA GLN A 589 58.57 12.94 63.36
C GLN A 589 58.59 14.46 63.58
N GLU A 590 57.47 15.14 63.34
CA GLU A 590 57.35 16.58 63.58
C GLU A 590 57.48 16.92 65.06
N ALA A 591 56.84 16.13 65.95
CA ALA A 591 57.01 16.27 67.38
C ALA A 591 58.47 16.04 67.82
N GLU A 592 59.16 15.06 67.23
CA GLU A 592 60.58 14.82 67.49
C GLU A 592 61.47 15.97 66.99
N ASN A 593 61.19 16.51 65.80
CA ASN A 593 61.90 17.66 65.24
C ASN A 593 61.71 18.91 66.10
N GLN A 594 60.49 19.16 66.58
CA GLN A 594 60.20 20.26 67.51
C GLN A 594 60.99 20.10 68.80
N ALA A 595 60.98 18.91 69.41
CA ALA A 595 61.75 18.62 70.61
C ALA A 595 63.27 18.74 70.39
N ASN A 596 63.78 18.35 69.20
CA ASN A 596 65.17 18.57 68.81
C ASN A 596 65.51 20.07 68.70
N ASN A 597 64.66 20.84 68.01
CA ASN A 597 64.88 22.27 67.81
C ASN A 597 64.83 23.05 69.13
N GLU A 598 63.92 22.69 70.04
CA GLU A 598 63.85 23.25 71.39
C GLU A 598 65.11 22.92 72.19
N ALA A 599 65.53 21.64 72.19
CA ALA A 599 66.75 21.22 72.88
C ALA A 599 67.99 21.93 72.32
N GLN A 600 68.09 22.09 71.00
CA GLN A 600 69.18 22.81 70.34
C GLN A 600 69.17 24.30 70.69
N GLY A 601 67.99 24.94 70.75
CA GLY A 601 67.85 26.33 71.17
C GLY A 601 68.32 26.57 72.60
N GLN A 602 67.96 25.66 73.52
CA GLN A 602 68.45 25.68 74.90
C GLN A 602 69.96 25.47 74.97
N ALA A 603 70.50 24.51 74.22
CA ALA A 603 71.93 24.24 74.15
C ALA A 603 72.72 25.44 73.62
N ASN A 604 72.23 26.10 72.56
CA ASN A 604 72.84 27.30 72.00
C ASN A 604 72.94 28.43 73.02
N GLY A 605 71.89 28.64 73.85
CA GLY A 605 71.95 29.63 74.93
C GLY A 605 73.07 29.35 75.94
N VAL A 606 73.35 28.08 76.24
CA VAL A 606 74.48 27.69 77.10
C VAL A 606 75.82 27.81 76.36
N ILE A 607 75.89 27.40 75.08
CA ILE A 607 77.09 27.56 74.25
C ILE A 607 77.53 29.03 74.20
N ASP A 608 76.58 29.95 74.03
CA ASP A 608 76.82 31.39 74.02
C ASP A 608 77.32 31.90 75.37
N LEU A 609 76.72 31.46 76.48
CA LEU A 609 77.18 31.81 77.82
C LEU A 609 78.62 31.32 78.07
N ILE A 610 78.95 30.10 77.62
CA ILE A 610 80.31 29.56 77.69
C ILE A 610 81.27 30.41 76.84
N GLY A 611 80.86 30.78 75.62
CA GLY A 611 81.65 31.64 74.73
C GLY A 611 81.93 33.03 75.33
N GLN A 612 81.00 33.58 76.10
CA GLN A 612 81.14 34.89 76.76
C GLN A 612 82.13 34.90 77.93
N ILE A 613 82.56 33.73 78.45
CA ILE A 613 83.58 33.67 79.52
C ILE A 613 84.90 34.28 79.04
N GLY A 614 85.25 34.05 77.76
CA GLY A 614 86.49 34.56 77.17
C GLY A 614 87.74 34.04 77.88
N LYS A 615 88.77 34.88 78.02
CA LYS A 615 89.98 34.55 78.78
C LYS A 615 89.67 34.56 80.28
N VAL A 616 90.02 33.48 80.98
CA VAL A 616 89.75 33.35 82.41
C VAL A 616 90.65 34.29 83.22
N THR A 617 90.04 35.01 84.16
CA THR A 617 90.71 35.92 85.11
C THR A 617 90.09 35.76 86.49
N THR A 618 90.66 36.40 87.52
CA THR A 618 90.08 36.41 88.88
C THR A 618 88.67 37.01 88.95
N GLY A 619 88.22 37.74 87.92
CA GLY A 619 86.85 38.27 87.81
C GLY A 619 85.85 37.38 87.07
N SER A 620 86.27 36.25 86.49
CA SER A 620 85.41 35.42 85.62
C SER A 620 84.42 34.50 86.37
N GLY A 621 84.47 34.45 87.70
CA GLY A 621 83.73 33.47 88.52
C GLY A 621 82.21 33.51 88.34
N ASP A 622 81.62 34.71 88.29
CA ASP A 622 80.16 34.84 88.11
C ASP A 622 79.70 34.38 86.71
N ALA A 623 80.50 34.61 85.68
CA ALA A 623 80.21 34.16 84.32
C ALA A 623 80.31 32.63 84.18
N ILE A 624 81.35 32.02 84.78
CA ILE A 624 81.55 30.57 84.82
C ILE A 624 80.40 29.91 85.60
N LYS A 625 80.07 30.43 86.79
CA LYS A 625 78.96 29.90 87.60
C LYS A 625 77.63 30.00 86.85
N ARG A 626 77.36 31.12 86.17
CA ARG A 626 76.15 31.28 85.34
C ARG A 626 76.08 30.27 84.20
N ALA A 627 77.18 30.03 83.49
CA ALA A 627 77.24 29.04 82.42
C ALA A 627 77.04 27.61 82.95
N ARG A 628 77.64 27.26 84.09
CA ARG A 628 77.46 25.96 84.76
C ARG A 628 76.03 25.74 85.26
N ASP A 629 75.45 26.73 85.93
CA ASP A 629 74.07 26.65 86.41
C ASP A 629 73.10 26.49 85.23
N ALA A 630 73.33 27.24 84.14
CA ALA A 630 72.54 27.13 82.92
C ALA A 630 72.71 25.76 82.24
N TYR A 631 73.93 25.23 82.15
CA TYR A 631 74.20 23.88 81.64
C TYR A 631 73.50 22.81 82.49
N ASN A 632 73.58 22.90 83.81
CA ASN A 632 72.98 21.91 84.71
C ASN A 632 71.45 21.88 84.61
N ALA A 633 70.82 23.02 84.34
CA ALA A 633 69.39 23.17 84.14
C ALA A 633 68.88 22.61 82.79
N LEU A 634 69.77 22.31 81.83
CA LEU A 634 69.39 21.70 80.56
C LEU A 634 68.86 20.26 80.73
N SER A 635 67.94 19.88 79.85
CA SER A 635 67.53 18.47 79.67
C SER A 635 68.70 17.62 79.14
N ASP A 636 68.65 16.30 79.33
CA ASP A 636 69.70 15.39 78.83
C ASP A 636 69.92 15.51 77.32
N ARG A 637 68.83 15.67 76.56
CA ARG A 637 68.85 15.91 75.12
C ARG A 637 69.57 17.21 74.77
N ALA A 638 69.28 18.30 75.48
CA ALA A 638 69.93 19.60 75.26
C ALA A 638 71.40 19.61 75.71
N LYS A 639 71.74 18.96 76.82
CA LYS A 639 73.13 18.81 77.29
C LYS A 639 74.02 18.13 76.26
N ALA A 640 73.50 17.08 75.60
CA ALA A 640 74.23 16.37 74.55
C ALA A 640 74.52 17.25 73.31
N MET A 641 73.82 18.37 73.14
CA MET A 641 73.98 19.31 72.03
C MET A 641 74.91 20.49 72.36
N VAL A 642 75.43 20.62 73.59
CA VAL A 642 76.37 21.69 73.98
C VAL A 642 77.79 21.34 73.49
N SER A 643 78.19 21.93 72.36
CA SER A 643 79.42 21.55 71.65
C SER A 643 80.72 22.03 72.28
N ASN A 644 80.68 23.09 73.09
CA ASN A 644 81.85 23.69 73.76
C ASN A 644 81.87 23.41 75.27
N TYR A 645 81.25 22.31 75.70
CA TYR A 645 81.20 21.93 77.11
C TYR A 645 82.59 21.80 77.75
N ASP A 646 83.56 21.25 77.01
CA ASP A 646 84.95 21.10 77.48
C ASP A 646 85.61 22.46 77.78
N THR A 647 85.21 23.53 77.07
CA THR A 647 85.66 24.90 77.35
C THR A 647 85.17 25.39 78.71
N LEU A 648 83.94 25.04 79.09
CA LEU A 648 83.41 25.37 80.42
C LEU A 648 84.19 24.66 81.52
N THR A 649 84.45 23.36 81.35
CA THR A 649 85.22 22.59 82.35
C THR A 649 86.66 23.10 82.46
N ALA A 650 87.31 23.41 81.34
CA ALA A 650 88.65 24.01 81.35
C ALA A 650 88.66 25.39 82.03
N ALA A 651 87.63 26.20 81.79
CA ALA A 651 87.50 27.52 82.42
C ALA A 651 87.30 27.41 83.95
N GLU A 652 86.56 26.41 84.41
CA GLU A 652 86.38 26.13 85.86
C GLU A 652 87.70 25.72 86.52
N GLU A 653 88.49 24.86 85.87
CA GLU A 653 89.81 24.43 86.36
C GLU A 653 90.81 25.58 86.40
N GLU A 654 90.89 26.39 85.34
CA GLU A 654 91.77 27.56 85.26
C GLU A 654 91.39 28.61 86.33
N PHE A 655 90.10 28.90 86.50
CA PHE A 655 89.62 29.84 87.51
C PHE A 655 89.96 29.38 88.93
N LYS A 656 89.83 28.07 89.21
CA LYS A 656 90.21 27.50 90.50
C LYS A 656 91.70 27.72 90.79
N SER A 657 92.57 27.45 89.80
CA SER A 657 94.01 27.65 89.94
C SER A 657 94.40 29.12 90.20
N LEU A 658 93.70 30.07 89.57
CA LEU A 658 93.89 31.51 89.75
C LEU A 658 93.36 32.05 91.09
N SER A 659 92.43 31.32 91.73
CA SER A 659 91.87 31.69 93.04
C SER A 659 92.65 31.14 94.24
N GLU A 660 93.51 30.14 93.99
CA GLU A 660 94.39 29.50 94.98
C GLU A 660 95.82 30.08 95.00
N SER A 661 96.17 30.91 93.99
CA SER A 661 97.41 31.69 93.86
C SER A 661 97.25 33.12 94.37
#